data_AF-A0A9W9M4R0-F1
#
_entry.id   AF-A0A9W9M4R0-F1
#
_cell.length_a   1.000
_cell.length_b   1.000
_cell.length_c   1.000
_cell.angle_alpha   90.00
_cell.angle_beta   90.00
_cell.angle_gamma   90.00
#
_symmetry.space_group_name_H-M   'P 1'
#
loop_
_entity.id
_entity.type
_entity.pdbx_description
1 polymer ?
#
loop_
_entity_poly.entity_id
_entity_poly.type
_entity_poly.pdbx_seq_one_letter_code
_entity_poly.pdbx_strand_id
1 'polypeptide(L)'
;MKVIYDRGDPRQAWENRLSVREEQYVGGKVKLPPASEIPNVDLQVINFHRPVFGTFHAKFTIIDRRMAIIQSSNIQDNDNLEMLAHIEGPIVDSFYDTALLSWGKLLDPPFPLLNSPARDAPIPCHEEKNNVISTEHGDIALPEHTTESPHYDQDFEQEARRVNGCIHPQGDETRTEAVSRHLNTTIQFDTTGDAPEIDQDNMFNPYMILPHHEPFAMAVVNREPYGSPNHSNVYTPQNSAWLSAINNAQHSILIQTPNMNAEPLIEPLIDAVCRGIVVSCYLCLGYNDAGELLPFQNGTNEMTANRMYNSLQTDEEKSRLRVCYYVGKDQTRPIHNSFKKRSCHIKLMIVDEQIAIQGNGNLDTQSFFHSQEVNILIDSKLVCRAWTELINRNQNTAKYGAANTKDGCWHDPETGKISAGSIGPVPGRFSWAKGVVGAVQRMSRPYDQPIVDIVNYVYHYSLNQDDEAIWKCARTALLDAMGCAIETAATSTECRKLLGPVIEGTVVPDGFRVPGTELQVDPVKGAFDLGVLIRYLDHNDALSGTEWGHPSDNLGAILPVMDWLSRASLSGRRVHDGPPLTIQTLLIALVKAYEIQGCYQMRNAFNAYGIDHVVLVKLASAVVVCWLLGMTDEQAMATISHVWMDGHPNRVYRSGANTIPRKGWAAGDAARRAVQLALLVQDGQSGSAGALSAKPWGFWERTFGEGGFVLPRPFGSWTVQNVLFKSMPVEGHAISAVEAAVLQARRFRQRGLSDPIKRIQRIDLRTTAAAFLIVNKHGPLHNAADRDHCIQYVVALAFLKGSLPETTDYLDESPWANSEELEVLRERIVVQSDPKLTEDYLDLDKKSIGAGMTVHLADGSSLPQIQIEYPVGHARNPQTPAAIQEKFFQNMGLMFSATEIGRILGAVQNPDTLISDFIDLFIQPLAKARW
;
A
#
# COMPACT_ATOMS: atom_id res chain seq x y z
N MET A 1 25.91 -20.42 13.08
CA MET A 1 25.93 -19.01 12.69
C MET A 1 25.37 -18.13 13.81
N LYS A 2 25.97 -16.96 14.07
CA LYS A 2 25.45 -15.97 15.04
C LYS A 2 25.24 -14.64 14.32
N VAL A 3 24.03 -14.09 14.41
CA VAL A 3 23.62 -12.90 13.64
C VAL A 3 23.16 -11.79 14.58
N ILE A 4 23.71 -10.60 14.40
CA ILE A 4 23.26 -9.37 15.06
C ILE A 4 22.65 -8.48 13.97
N TYR A 5 21.47 -7.94 14.21
CA TYR A 5 20.91 -6.87 13.39
C TYR A 5 20.39 -5.73 14.27
N ASP A 6 20.15 -4.57 13.65
CA ASP A 6 19.51 -3.44 14.31
C ASP A 6 18.08 -3.25 13.82
N ARG A 7 17.13 -3.24 14.75
CA ARG A 7 15.80 -2.68 14.55
C ARG A 7 15.22 -2.20 15.87
N GLY A 8 14.72 -0.97 15.90
CA GLY A 8 14.03 -0.44 17.07
C GLY A 8 12.85 -1.32 17.53
N ASP A 9 12.86 -1.68 18.81
CA ASP A 9 11.84 -2.42 19.54
C ASP A 9 11.60 -1.73 20.89
N PRO A 10 10.34 -1.49 21.31
CA PRO A 10 10.04 -0.83 22.57
C PRO A 10 10.68 -1.49 23.80
N ARG A 11 10.93 -2.81 23.77
CA ARG A 11 11.60 -3.54 24.86
C ARG A 11 13.06 -3.07 25.06
N GLN A 12 13.67 -2.46 24.05
CA GLN A 12 15.03 -1.93 24.12
C GLN A 12 15.16 -0.68 24.99
N ALA A 13 14.06 -0.15 25.52
CA ALA A 13 14.10 0.81 26.62
C ALA A 13 14.67 0.21 27.92
N TRP A 14 14.60 -1.12 28.10
CA TRP A 14 15.12 -1.83 29.28
C TRP A 14 16.24 -2.82 28.95
N GLU A 15 16.19 -3.46 27.77
CA GLU A 15 17.19 -4.43 27.34
C GLU A 15 17.60 -4.17 25.89
N ASN A 16 18.76 -3.54 25.68
CA ASN A 16 19.18 -3.13 24.32
C ASN A 16 19.43 -4.32 23.37
N ARG A 17 19.75 -5.51 23.90
CA ARG A 17 20.05 -6.72 23.14
C ARG A 17 18.94 -7.73 23.33
N LEU A 18 18.07 -7.89 22.34
CA LEU A 18 16.95 -8.82 22.41
C LEU A 18 17.28 -10.11 21.67
N SER A 19 17.03 -11.25 22.30
CA SER A 19 17.08 -12.54 21.59
C SER A 19 15.86 -12.65 20.67
N VAL A 20 16.08 -13.06 19.42
CA VAL A 20 15.04 -13.16 18.40
C VAL A 20 14.74 -14.63 18.15
N ARG A 21 13.48 -15.02 18.35
CA ARG A 21 13.04 -16.42 18.14
C ARG A 21 12.86 -16.71 16.66
N GLU A 22 12.90 -17.99 16.29
CA GLU A 22 12.73 -18.45 14.91
C GLU A 22 11.49 -17.88 14.23
N GLU A 23 10.33 -17.98 14.86
CA GLU A 23 9.08 -17.40 14.37
C GLU A 23 9.19 -15.90 14.01
N GLN A 24 10.05 -15.16 14.73
CA GLN A 24 10.24 -13.73 14.54
C GLN A 24 11.24 -13.38 13.44
N TYR A 25 12.33 -14.15 13.29
CA TYR A 25 13.30 -13.88 12.24
C TYR A 25 12.90 -14.48 10.88
N VAL A 26 12.10 -15.56 10.88
CA VAL A 26 11.50 -16.15 9.67
C VAL A 26 10.39 -15.25 9.13
N GLY A 27 9.56 -14.70 10.02
CA GLY A 27 8.47 -13.80 9.66
C GLY A 27 8.88 -12.33 9.41
N GLY A 28 7.95 -11.56 8.84
CA GLY A 28 8.07 -10.10 8.75
C GLY A 28 9.11 -9.60 7.74
N LYS A 29 9.94 -8.61 8.15
CA LYS A 29 10.96 -7.97 7.29
C LYS A 29 12.38 -8.54 7.44
N VAL A 30 12.62 -9.47 8.37
CA VAL A 30 13.96 -10.04 8.62
C VAL A 30 14.24 -11.20 7.66
N LYS A 31 13.25 -12.09 7.46
CA LYS A 31 13.24 -13.15 6.42
C LYS A 31 14.49 -14.04 6.40
N LEU A 32 15.04 -14.36 7.57
CA LEU A 32 16.10 -15.37 7.68
C LEU A 32 15.48 -16.78 7.58
N PRO A 33 16.18 -17.76 6.99
CA PRO A 33 15.63 -19.10 6.78
C PRO A 33 15.32 -19.81 8.12
N PRO A 34 14.23 -20.60 8.19
CA PRO A 34 13.94 -21.45 9.34
C PRO A 34 15.00 -22.54 9.50
N ALA A 35 15.14 -23.09 10.71
CA ALA A 35 16.12 -24.15 11.00
C ALA A 35 15.91 -25.39 10.11
N SER A 36 14.67 -25.64 9.69
CA SER A 36 14.33 -26.74 8.77
C SER A 36 14.91 -26.59 7.37
N GLU A 37 15.18 -25.36 6.90
CA GLU A 37 15.77 -25.09 5.58
C GLU A 37 17.30 -25.14 5.61
N ILE A 38 17.91 -24.92 6.77
CA ILE A 38 19.35 -24.95 6.99
C ILE A 38 19.73 -25.97 8.09
N PRO A 39 19.39 -27.26 7.92
CA PRO A 39 19.47 -28.25 9.01
C PRO A 39 20.88 -28.53 9.54
N ASN A 40 21.91 -28.05 8.83
CA ASN A 40 23.31 -28.20 9.22
C ASN A 40 23.91 -26.91 9.83
N VAL A 41 23.09 -25.89 10.11
CA VAL A 41 23.52 -24.60 10.64
C VAL A 41 22.73 -24.26 11.90
N ASP A 42 23.43 -24.23 13.05
CA ASP A 42 22.85 -23.70 14.28
C ASP A 42 22.76 -22.17 14.20
N LEU A 43 21.56 -21.63 13.97
CA LEU A 43 21.33 -20.18 13.85
C LEU A 43 20.85 -19.58 15.18
N GLN A 44 21.55 -18.54 15.65
CA GLN A 44 21.09 -17.70 16.76
C GLN A 44 21.10 -16.24 16.35
N VAL A 45 20.01 -15.53 16.65
CA VAL A 45 19.79 -14.15 16.19
C VAL A 45 19.54 -13.23 17.38
N ILE A 46 20.21 -12.07 17.40
CA ILE A 46 19.91 -10.98 18.33
C ILE A 46 19.61 -9.68 17.58
N ASN A 47 18.72 -8.89 18.16
CA ASN A 47 18.41 -7.54 17.74
C ASN A 47 19.05 -6.56 18.74
N PHE A 48 19.97 -5.70 18.29
CA PHE A 48 20.67 -4.73 19.11
C PHE A 48 20.40 -3.29 18.67
N HIS A 49 19.81 -2.50 19.57
CA HIS A 49 19.59 -1.07 19.39
C HIS A 49 19.67 -0.34 20.74
N ARG A 50 20.18 0.90 20.74
CA ARG A 50 20.20 1.79 21.91
C ARG A 50 19.37 3.05 21.66
N PRO A 51 18.09 3.07 22.07
CA PRO A 51 17.27 4.28 21.98
C PRO A 51 17.94 5.50 22.64
N VAL A 52 17.80 6.73 22.13
CA VAL A 52 16.95 7.17 21.01
C VAL A 52 17.70 7.21 19.67
N PHE A 53 18.98 7.61 19.68
CA PHE A 53 19.81 7.76 18.47
C PHE A 53 20.86 6.66 18.28
N GLY A 54 21.02 5.74 19.23
CA GLY A 54 22.15 4.81 19.28
C GLY A 54 21.88 3.59 18.40
N THR A 55 22.31 3.66 17.15
CA THR A 55 22.13 2.59 16.15
C THR A 55 23.29 1.61 16.20
N PHE A 56 23.04 0.31 16.07
CA PHE A 56 24.06 -0.69 15.76
C PHE A 56 24.31 -0.68 14.25
N HIS A 57 25.28 0.11 13.81
CA HIS A 57 25.55 0.34 12.39
C HIS A 57 26.78 -0.45 11.88
N ALA A 58 27.20 -1.50 12.59
CA ALA A 58 28.32 -2.34 12.20
C ALA A 58 27.92 -3.44 11.19
N LYS A 59 28.70 -3.58 10.11
CA LYS A 59 28.49 -4.58 9.05
C LYS A 59 29.82 -5.26 8.77
N PHE A 60 29.98 -6.45 9.31
CA PHE A 60 31.13 -7.30 9.08
C PHE A 60 30.75 -8.76 9.39
N THR A 61 31.48 -9.68 8.78
CA THR A 61 31.31 -11.12 8.97
C THR A 61 32.65 -11.72 9.35
N ILE A 62 32.65 -12.65 10.29
CA ILE A 62 33.84 -13.42 10.64
C ILE A 62 33.56 -14.87 10.28
N ILE A 63 34.48 -15.47 9.52
CA ILE A 63 34.37 -16.84 9.05
C ILE A 63 35.52 -17.63 9.69
N ASP A 64 35.16 -18.67 10.43
CA ASP A 64 36.05 -19.62 11.11
C ASP A 64 37.15 -19.00 12.00
N ARG A 65 37.01 -17.73 12.36
CA ARG A 65 38.05 -16.92 13.03
C ARG A 65 39.35 -16.86 12.22
N ARG A 66 39.26 -17.02 10.90
CA ARG A 66 40.40 -16.97 9.96
C ARG A 66 40.30 -15.84 8.96
N MET A 67 39.07 -15.41 8.67
CA MET A 67 38.78 -14.35 7.72
C MET A 67 37.77 -13.37 8.33
N ALA A 68 37.97 -12.09 8.06
CA ALA A 68 37.00 -11.04 8.32
C ALA A 68 36.61 -10.38 7.00
N ILE A 69 35.31 -10.27 6.76
CA ILE A 69 34.73 -9.51 5.66
C ILE A 69 34.20 -8.22 6.26
N ILE A 70 34.76 -7.09 5.84
CA ILE A 70 34.27 -5.77 6.21
C ILE A 70 33.55 -5.17 5.01
N GLN A 71 32.31 -4.75 5.21
CA GLN A 71 31.46 -4.29 4.11
C GLN A 71 30.79 -2.99 4.49
N SER A 72 30.52 -2.15 3.49
CA SER A 72 29.59 -1.04 3.62
C SER A 72 28.16 -1.44 3.22
N SER A 73 27.92 -2.75 3.04
CA SER A 73 26.73 -3.29 2.39
C SER A 73 25.55 -3.53 3.31
N ASN A 74 24.40 -2.98 2.94
CA ASN A 74 23.14 -3.31 3.59
C ASN A 74 22.68 -4.70 3.16
N ILE A 75 22.16 -5.50 4.10
CA ILE A 75 21.59 -6.83 3.81
C ILE A 75 20.28 -6.74 2.98
N GLN A 76 19.72 -5.53 2.86
CA GLN A 76 18.53 -5.25 2.06
C GLN A 76 18.92 -4.88 0.64
N ASP A 77 18.19 -5.44 -0.32
CA ASP A 77 18.31 -5.08 -1.73
C ASP A 77 17.95 -3.60 -1.94
N ASN A 78 18.88 -2.81 -2.49
CA ASN A 78 18.82 -1.35 -2.54
C ASN A 78 19.58 -0.80 -3.76
N ASP A 79 19.46 0.52 -3.99
CA ASP A 79 20.09 1.20 -5.12
C ASP A 79 21.55 1.63 -4.95
N ASN A 80 22.27 0.97 -4.05
CA ASN A 80 23.58 1.39 -3.61
C ASN A 80 24.73 0.73 -4.40
N LEU A 81 25.70 1.53 -4.83
CA LEU A 81 27.07 1.07 -5.00
C LEU A 81 27.73 0.97 -3.62
N GLU A 82 28.30 -0.19 -3.32
CA GLU A 82 28.86 -0.54 -2.02
C GLU A 82 30.27 -1.14 -2.17
N MET A 83 30.99 -1.28 -1.06
CA MET A 83 32.36 -1.79 -1.04
C MET A 83 32.49 -2.87 0.03
N LEU A 84 33.14 -3.97 -0.35
CA LEU A 84 33.49 -5.08 0.52
C LEU A 84 35.00 -5.34 0.43
N ALA A 85 35.64 -5.52 1.59
CA ALA A 85 37.03 -5.91 1.68
C ALA A 85 37.17 -7.21 2.50
N HIS A 86 37.97 -8.12 1.95
CA HIS A 86 38.37 -9.36 2.61
C HIS A 86 39.70 -9.14 3.33
N ILE A 87 39.75 -9.47 4.63
CA ILE A 87 40.88 -9.27 5.51
C ILE A 87 41.24 -10.59 6.22
N GLU A 88 42.53 -10.91 6.25
CA GLU A 88 43.08 -12.12 6.88
C GLU A 88 44.23 -11.78 7.85
N GLY A 89 44.64 -12.76 8.65
CA GLY A 89 45.77 -12.66 9.58
C GLY A 89 45.37 -12.27 11.01
N PRO A 90 46.34 -11.85 11.85
CA PRO A 90 46.10 -11.62 13.29
C PRO A 90 45.00 -10.59 13.61
N ILE A 91 44.72 -9.67 12.69
CA ILE A 91 43.68 -8.64 12.85
C ILE A 91 42.27 -9.23 13.01
N VAL A 92 42.03 -10.46 12.52
CA VAL A 92 40.73 -11.15 12.64
C VAL A 92 40.35 -11.38 14.11
N ASP A 93 41.33 -11.56 15.00
CA ASP A 93 41.07 -11.68 16.44
C ASP A 93 40.43 -10.39 17.00
N SER A 94 40.85 -9.21 16.54
CA SER A 94 40.27 -7.92 16.96
C SER A 94 38.82 -7.73 16.48
N PHE A 95 38.50 -8.19 15.27
CA PHE A 95 37.11 -8.23 14.79
C PHE A 95 36.28 -9.19 15.63
N TYR A 96 36.85 -10.34 15.96
CA TYR A 96 36.18 -11.35 16.78
C TYR A 96 35.87 -10.83 18.19
N ASP A 97 36.82 -10.15 18.84
CA ASP A 97 36.60 -9.50 20.12
C ASP A 97 35.49 -8.43 20.01
N THR A 98 35.51 -7.65 18.93
CA THR A 98 34.45 -6.66 18.64
C THR A 98 33.07 -7.32 18.48
N ALA A 99 32.99 -8.47 17.82
CA ALA A 99 31.74 -9.22 17.66
C ALA A 99 31.23 -9.74 19.00
N LEU A 100 32.10 -10.28 19.86
CA LEU A 100 31.72 -10.76 21.19
C LEU A 100 31.22 -9.64 22.09
N LEU A 101 31.91 -8.50 22.11
CA LEU A 101 31.49 -7.32 22.86
C LEU A 101 30.14 -6.77 22.36
N SER A 102 29.94 -6.76 21.05
CA SER A 102 28.67 -6.38 20.43
C SER A 102 27.55 -7.36 20.80
N TRP A 103 27.85 -8.66 20.81
CA TRP A 103 26.90 -9.72 21.13
C TRP A 103 26.40 -9.64 22.58
N GLY A 104 27.30 -9.40 23.54
CA GLY A 104 26.96 -9.05 24.93
C GLY A 104 26.06 -10.05 25.69
N LYS A 105 25.93 -11.29 25.20
CA LYS A 105 25.14 -12.37 25.80
C LYS A 105 25.91 -13.70 25.80
N LEU A 106 25.45 -14.68 26.58
CA LEU A 106 25.96 -16.04 26.46
C LEU A 106 25.61 -16.61 25.08
N LEU A 107 26.60 -17.24 24.42
CA LEU A 107 26.39 -17.93 23.15
C LEU A 107 25.77 -19.30 23.40
N ASP A 108 24.68 -19.62 22.71
CA ASP A 108 23.99 -20.90 22.84
C ASP A 108 23.55 -21.44 21.46
N PRO A 109 24.11 -22.55 20.95
CA PRO A 109 25.29 -23.23 21.50
C PRO A 109 26.54 -22.33 21.41
N PRO A 110 27.59 -22.58 22.22
CA PRO A 110 28.89 -21.94 22.05
C PRO A 110 29.50 -22.34 20.70
N PHE A 111 30.35 -21.49 20.14
CA PHE A 111 31.06 -21.83 18.90
C PHE A 111 32.07 -22.98 19.15
N PRO A 112 32.18 -23.95 18.21
CA PRO A 112 33.09 -25.09 18.36
C PRO A 112 34.58 -24.73 18.26
N LEU A 113 34.93 -23.64 17.55
CA LEU A 113 36.30 -23.27 17.16
C LEU A 113 36.92 -22.11 17.98
N LEU A 114 36.48 -21.85 19.22
CA LEU A 114 36.96 -20.70 20.00
C LEU A 114 38.33 -20.86 20.67
N ASN A 115 38.94 -22.04 20.58
CA ASN A 115 40.11 -22.39 21.37
C ASN A 115 41.46 -22.07 20.72
N SER A 116 41.50 -21.55 19.49
CA SER A 116 42.74 -21.11 18.83
C SER A 116 42.59 -19.71 18.22
N PRO A 117 43.50 -18.76 18.50
CA PRO A 117 43.47 -17.43 17.90
C PRO A 117 43.91 -17.47 16.42
N ALA A 118 43.44 -16.50 15.64
CA ALA A 118 43.77 -16.37 14.21
C ALA A 118 45.29 -16.22 13.99
N ARG A 119 45.95 -15.53 14.92
CA ARG A 119 47.39 -15.25 14.88
C ARG A 119 48.28 -16.52 14.82
N ASP A 120 47.81 -17.64 15.40
CA ASP A 120 48.61 -18.86 15.56
C ASP A 120 48.33 -19.86 14.41
N ALA A 121 47.58 -19.43 13.40
CA ALA A 121 47.06 -20.29 12.36
C ALA A 121 47.51 -19.81 10.96
N PRO A 122 47.63 -20.71 9.96
CA PRO A 122 48.04 -20.32 8.61
C PRO A 122 47.12 -19.27 7.98
N ILE A 123 47.67 -18.42 7.13
CA ILE A 123 46.89 -17.46 6.35
C ILE A 123 46.17 -18.23 5.23
N PRO A 124 44.82 -18.22 5.15
CA PRO A 124 44.07 -19.01 4.18
C PRO A 124 44.51 -18.79 2.73
N CYS A 125 44.77 -17.54 2.32
CA CYS A 125 45.24 -17.26 0.96
C CYS A 125 46.69 -17.69 0.66
N HIS A 126 47.48 -18.07 1.68
CA HIS A 126 48.84 -18.58 1.53
C HIS A 126 48.92 -20.11 1.56
N GLU A 127 47.82 -20.81 1.85
CA GLU A 127 47.79 -22.27 1.78
C GLU A 127 47.81 -22.70 0.30
N GLU A 128 48.91 -23.34 -0.14
CA GLU A 128 49.02 -23.89 -1.50
C GLU A 128 47.89 -24.90 -1.76
N LYS A 129 46.92 -24.50 -2.58
CA LYS A 129 45.94 -25.43 -3.13
C LYS A 129 46.61 -26.22 -4.26
N ASN A 130 46.89 -27.50 -4.01
CA ASN A 130 47.37 -28.49 -4.99
C ASN A 130 46.34 -28.84 -6.10
N ASN A 131 45.58 -27.86 -6.58
CA ASN A 131 44.72 -28.02 -7.75
C ASN A 131 45.34 -27.23 -8.88
N VAL A 132 45.96 -27.95 -9.82
CA VAL A 132 46.27 -27.44 -11.16
C VAL A 132 44.95 -26.92 -11.73
N ILE A 133 44.76 -25.60 -11.72
CA ILE A 133 43.63 -24.95 -12.38
C ILE A 133 43.89 -25.13 -13.86
N SER A 134 43.14 -26.04 -14.50
CA SER A 134 43.14 -26.15 -15.95
C SER A 134 42.62 -24.83 -16.51
N THR A 135 43.48 -24.11 -17.23
CA THR A 135 43.10 -22.99 -18.10
C THR A 135 42.30 -23.45 -19.34
N GLU A 136 41.69 -24.65 -19.31
CA GLU A 136 41.08 -25.32 -20.45
C GLU A 136 39.57 -25.05 -20.62
N HIS A 137 39.03 -24.01 -19.99
CA HIS A 137 37.72 -23.48 -20.38
C HIS A 137 37.96 -22.10 -21.00
N GLY A 138 38.33 -22.10 -22.29
CA GLY A 138 38.45 -20.88 -23.07
C GLY A 138 37.11 -20.15 -23.17
N ASP A 139 37.17 -18.82 -23.29
CA ASP A 139 36.20 -17.86 -23.85
C ASP A 139 34.68 -18.04 -23.61
N ILE A 140 34.23 -18.95 -22.76
CA ILE A 140 32.80 -19.19 -22.47
C ILE A 140 32.40 -18.24 -21.34
N ALA A 141 31.52 -17.29 -21.66
CA ALA A 141 30.89 -16.41 -20.68
C ALA A 141 30.20 -17.23 -19.58
N LEU A 142 30.61 -17.00 -18.34
CA LEU A 142 29.99 -17.62 -17.17
C LEU A 142 28.64 -16.95 -16.89
N PRO A 143 27.60 -17.70 -16.49
CA PRO A 143 26.30 -17.12 -16.15
C PRO A 143 26.41 -16.20 -14.93
N GLU A 144 25.66 -15.10 -14.98
CA GLU A 144 25.61 -14.08 -13.95
C GLU A 144 24.95 -14.61 -12.68
N HIS A 145 25.59 -14.35 -11.53
CA HIS A 145 25.01 -14.65 -10.22
C HIS A 145 23.93 -13.62 -9.91
N THR A 146 22.68 -14.05 -9.79
CA THR A 146 21.56 -13.21 -9.37
C THR A 146 20.75 -13.89 -8.27
N THR A 147 19.85 -13.15 -7.62
CA THR A 147 18.92 -13.71 -6.61
C THR A 147 18.06 -14.85 -7.17
N GLU A 148 17.75 -14.83 -8.47
CA GLU A 148 16.93 -15.85 -9.14
C GLU A 148 17.78 -16.98 -9.77
N SER A 149 19.08 -16.73 -10.00
CA SER A 149 20.01 -17.69 -10.60
C SER A 149 21.34 -17.71 -9.81
N PRO A 150 21.38 -18.34 -8.63
CA PRO A 150 22.57 -18.35 -7.80
C PRO A 150 23.64 -19.30 -8.37
N HIS A 151 24.86 -18.78 -8.51
CA HIS A 151 26.06 -19.52 -8.87
C HIS A 151 27.12 -19.40 -7.78
N TYR A 152 27.68 -20.51 -7.31
CA TYR A 152 28.69 -20.51 -6.26
C TYR A 152 30.03 -20.99 -6.82
N ASP A 153 31.08 -20.24 -6.54
CA ASP A 153 32.44 -20.52 -6.99
C ASP A 153 33.30 -21.12 -5.87
N GLN A 154 34.32 -21.90 -6.23
CA GLN A 154 35.17 -22.60 -5.23
C GLN A 154 36.17 -21.67 -4.53
N ASP A 155 36.48 -20.53 -5.14
CA ASP A 155 37.42 -19.54 -4.65
C ASP A 155 37.07 -18.15 -5.22
N PHE A 156 37.65 -17.11 -4.62
CA PHE A 156 37.43 -15.73 -5.01
C PHE A 156 37.98 -15.38 -6.39
N GLU A 157 38.94 -16.14 -6.93
CA GLU A 157 39.44 -15.89 -8.28
C GLU A 157 38.38 -16.27 -9.33
N GLN A 158 37.72 -17.41 -9.13
CA GLN A 158 36.61 -17.85 -9.98
C GLN A 158 35.41 -16.92 -9.87
N GLU A 159 35.06 -16.49 -8.65
CA GLU A 159 34.01 -15.49 -8.43
C GLU A 159 34.32 -14.17 -9.14
N ALA A 160 35.54 -13.64 -8.98
CA ALA A 160 35.97 -12.43 -9.67
C ALA A 160 35.93 -12.59 -11.20
N ARG A 161 36.34 -13.75 -11.74
CA ARG A 161 36.24 -14.05 -13.19
C ARG A 161 34.80 -14.07 -13.67
N ARG A 162 33.87 -14.63 -12.90
CA ARG A 162 32.44 -14.62 -13.23
C ARG A 162 31.91 -13.20 -13.25
N VAL A 163 32.00 -12.50 -12.12
CA VAL A 163 31.42 -11.15 -11.97
C VAL A 163 32.01 -10.18 -13.00
N ASN A 164 33.34 -10.15 -13.14
CA ASN A 164 34.00 -9.28 -14.13
C ASN A 164 33.82 -9.77 -15.57
N GLY A 165 33.34 -10.99 -15.80
CA GLY A 165 32.98 -11.49 -17.13
C GLY A 165 31.56 -11.12 -17.55
N CYS A 166 30.63 -10.94 -16.60
CA CYS A 166 29.22 -10.63 -16.87
C CYS A 166 28.96 -9.23 -17.46
N ILE A 167 29.96 -8.35 -17.35
CA ILE A 167 29.94 -6.95 -17.79
C ILE A 167 30.36 -6.77 -19.26
N HIS A 168 30.65 -7.87 -19.96
CA HIS A 168 30.86 -7.85 -21.41
C HIS A 168 29.51 -7.79 -22.15
N PRO A 169 29.44 -7.07 -23.28
CA PRO A 169 28.23 -6.99 -24.08
C PRO A 169 27.75 -8.35 -24.59
N GLN A 170 26.44 -8.57 -24.55
CA GLN A 170 25.79 -9.77 -25.08
C GLN A 170 24.99 -9.44 -26.35
N GLY A 171 25.30 -10.11 -27.47
CA GLY A 171 24.61 -9.88 -28.74
C GLY A 171 24.89 -8.49 -29.32
N ASP A 172 23.83 -7.71 -29.54
CA ASP A 172 23.90 -6.34 -30.09
C ASP A 172 24.03 -5.24 -29.00
N GLU A 173 24.23 -5.64 -27.74
CA GLU A 173 24.41 -4.74 -26.60
C GLU A 173 25.67 -3.86 -26.76
N THR A 174 25.58 -2.60 -26.31
CA THR A 174 26.72 -1.68 -26.16
C THR A 174 27.47 -1.92 -24.83
N ARG A 175 28.67 -1.35 -24.63
CA ARG A 175 29.38 -1.51 -23.34
C ARG A 175 28.65 -0.81 -22.19
N THR A 176 28.03 0.34 -22.44
CA THR A 176 27.23 1.03 -21.42
C THR A 176 25.97 0.24 -21.06
N GLU A 177 25.31 -0.40 -22.02
CA GLU A 177 24.16 -1.27 -21.72
C GLU A 177 24.57 -2.51 -20.91
N ALA A 178 25.73 -3.11 -21.18
CA ALA A 178 26.24 -4.23 -20.41
C ALA A 178 26.48 -3.87 -18.93
N VAL A 179 27.04 -2.68 -18.69
CA VAL A 179 27.18 -2.12 -17.33
C VAL A 179 25.80 -1.84 -16.71
N SER A 180 24.88 -1.26 -17.48
CA SER A 180 23.52 -0.94 -17.01
C SER A 180 22.77 -2.22 -16.60
N ARG A 181 22.86 -3.29 -17.40
CA ARG A 181 22.29 -4.60 -17.09
C ARG A 181 22.83 -5.15 -15.77
N HIS A 182 24.15 -5.12 -15.58
CA HIS A 182 24.77 -5.59 -14.34
C HIS A 182 24.28 -4.79 -13.12
N LEU A 183 24.19 -3.47 -13.24
CA LEU A 183 23.69 -2.59 -12.16
C LEU A 183 22.18 -2.74 -11.89
N ASN A 184 21.41 -3.23 -12.87
CA ASN A 184 19.96 -3.43 -12.77
C ASN A 184 19.56 -4.82 -12.22
N THR A 185 20.51 -5.63 -11.73
CA THR A 185 20.27 -6.97 -11.14
C THR A 185 19.54 -6.96 -9.80
N THR A 186 19.21 -5.77 -9.28
CA THR A 186 18.55 -5.50 -7.98
C THR A 186 17.14 -4.94 -8.20
N ILE A 187 16.60 -4.16 -7.26
CA ILE A 187 15.28 -3.48 -7.34
C ILE A 187 15.11 -2.48 -8.52
N GLN A 188 16.10 -2.33 -9.40
CA GLN A 188 16.18 -1.26 -10.42
C GLN A 188 16.12 -1.79 -11.86
N PHE A 189 15.13 -2.61 -12.18
CA PHE A 189 15.06 -3.32 -13.45
C PHE A 189 14.97 -2.43 -14.71
N ASP A 190 14.63 -1.14 -14.58
CA ASP A 190 14.30 -0.24 -15.69
C ASP A 190 15.22 0.99 -15.84
N THR A 191 16.35 1.06 -15.11
CA THR A 191 17.24 2.23 -15.21
C THR A 191 18.12 2.16 -16.46
N THR A 192 18.03 3.16 -17.32
CA THR A 192 18.84 3.26 -18.54
C THR A 192 20.11 4.07 -18.32
N GLY A 193 21.23 3.61 -18.87
CA GLY A 193 22.48 4.37 -18.92
C GLY A 193 22.50 5.43 -20.03
N ASP A 194 23.06 6.61 -19.74
CA ASP A 194 23.30 7.69 -20.71
C ASP A 194 24.80 7.96 -20.94
N ALA A 195 25.70 7.19 -20.33
CA ALA A 195 27.14 7.34 -20.50
C ALA A 195 27.60 6.97 -21.93
N PRO A 196 28.44 7.80 -22.58
CA PRO A 196 28.97 7.48 -23.89
C PRO A 196 29.93 6.29 -23.83
N GLU A 197 30.00 5.51 -24.90
CA GLU A 197 30.82 4.29 -24.97
C GLU A 197 32.30 4.50 -24.63
N ILE A 198 32.85 5.68 -24.91
CA ILE A 198 34.24 6.04 -24.57
C ILE A 198 34.51 5.97 -23.06
N ASP A 199 33.47 6.11 -22.22
CA ASP A 199 33.61 6.06 -20.76
C ASP A 199 33.81 4.64 -20.25
N GLN A 200 33.56 3.66 -21.10
CA GLN A 200 33.81 2.24 -20.85
C GLN A 200 35.18 1.77 -21.35
N ASP A 201 36.03 2.66 -21.90
CA ASP A 201 37.41 2.33 -22.26
C ASP A 201 38.24 1.96 -21.03
N ASN A 202 38.02 2.68 -19.92
CA ASN A 202 38.43 2.19 -18.60
C ASN A 202 37.31 1.29 -18.07
N MET A 203 37.40 0.01 -18.43
CA MET A 203 36.38 -1.01 -18.19
C MET A 203 35.93 -1.00 -16.72
N PHE A 204 34.61 -0.98 -16.52
CA PHE A 204 33.99 -1.28 -15.23
C PHE A 204 34.56 -2.62 -14.72
N ASN A 205 34.93 -2.72 -13.45
CA ASN A 205 35.61 -3.91 -12.94
C ASN A 205 35.33 -4.01 -11.44
N PRO A 206 34.18 -4.57 -11.04
CA PRO A 206 33.69 -4.46 -9.67
C PRO A 206 34.51 -5.30 -8.69
N TYR A 207 35.16 -6.39 -9.12
CA TYR A 207 35.92 -7.30 -8.25
C TYR A 207 37.42 -7.20 -8.57
N MET A 208 38.24 -6.97 -7.54
CA MET A 208 39.70 -6.92 -7.67
C MET A 208 40.37 -7.86 -6.67
N ILE A 209 41.17 -8.79 -7.17
CA ILE A 209 42.03 -9.64 -6.37
C ILE A 209 43.42 -9.00 -6.33
N LEU A 210 43.90 -8.71 -5.11
CA LEU A 210 45.25 -8.19 -4.93
C LEU A 210 46.27 -9.30 -5.22
N PRO A 211 47.43 -8.96 -5.82
CA PRO A 211 48.52 -9.92 -5.91
C PRO A 211 49.04 -10.27 -4.51
N HIS A 212 49.67 -11.43 -4.39
CA HIS A 212 50.34 -11.82 -3.15
C HIS A 212 51.30 -10.71 -2.66
N HIS A 213 51.23 -10.38 -1.38
CA HIS A 213 51.98 -9.30 -0.77
C HIS A 213 52.43 -9.66 0.64
N GLU A 214 53.47 -8.99 1.12
CA GLU A 214 53.91 -9.11 2.53
C GLU A 214 52.84 -8.55 3.49
N PRO A 215 52.79 -9.04 4.75
CA PRO A 215 51.94 -8.46 5.78
C PRO A 215 52.24 -6.97 6.00
N PHE A 216 51.20 -6.20 6.28
CA PHE A 216 51.30 -4.77 6.60
C PHE A 216 50.49 -4.44 7.85
N ALA A 217 50.71 -3.25 8.41
CA ALA A 217 50.07 -2.85 9.65
C ALA A 217 48.58 -2.55 9.43
N MET A 218 47.76 -3.05 10.36
CA MET A 218 46.32 -2.83 10.39
C MET A 218 45.85 -2.58 11.83
N ALA A 219 44.79 -1.80 12.00
CA ALA A 219 44.14 -1.60 13.28
C ALA A 219 42.61 -1.54 13.12
N VAL A 220 41.87 -2.17 14.04
CA VAL A 220 40.43 -1.95 14.15
C VAL A 220 40.22 -0.62 14.87
N VAL A 221 39.52 0.30 14.23
CA VAL A 221 39.24 1.65 14.74
C VAL A 221 37.72 1.83 14.82
N ASN A 222 37.18 1.52 15.98
CA ASN A 222 35.73 1.41 16.23
C ASN A 222 35.25 2.38 17.30
N ARG A 223 33.93 2.40 17.50
CA ARG A 223 33.27 3.16 18.57
C ARG A 223 32.02 2.44 19.05
N GLU A 224 31.64 2.69 20.30
CA GLU A 224 30.38 2.20 20.86
C GLU A 224 29.17 3.06 20.46
N PRO A 225 27.93 2.49 20.53
CA PRO A 225 26.71 3.25 20.28
C PRO A 225 26.31 4.06 21.52
N TYR A 226 25.84 5.30 21.30
CA TYR A 226 25.33 6.19 22.34
C TYR A 226 23.96 6.75 21.96
N GLY A 227 22.95 6.38 22.75
CA GLY A 227 21.56 6.72 22.45
C GLY A 227 21.13 8.12 22.88
N SER A 228 21.86 8.76 23.78
CA SER A 228 21.46 10.04 24.38
C SER A 228 21.75 11.23 23.45
N PRO A 229 20.77 12.12 23.18
CA PRO A 229 20.93 13.29 22.32
C PRO A 229 21.99 14.30 22.79
N ASN A 230 22.30 14.31 24.09
CA ASN A 230 23.28 15.21 24.70
C ASN A 230 24.71 14.66 24.66
N HIS A 231 24.94 13.54 23.97
CA HIS A 231 26.26 12.95 23.87
C HIS A 231 27.18 13.81 23.00
N SER A 232 28.28 14.28 23.57
CA SER A 232 29.27 15.13 22.90
C SER A 232 30.68 14.54 22.87
N ASN A 233 30.86 13.28 23.32
CA ASN A 233 32.18 12.68 23.37
C ASN A 233 32.63 12.26 21.97
N VAL A 234 33.64 12.95 21.45
CA VAL A 234 34.27 12.64 20.16
C VAL A 234 35.55 11.81 20.31
N TYR A 235 36.00 11.54 21.54
CA TYR A 235 37.24 10.81 21.82
C TYR A 235 37.00 9.30 21.74
N THR A 236 37.05 8.78 20.51
CA THR A 236 36.96 7.35 20.21
C THR A 236 38.11 6.92 19.29
N PRO A 237 38.52 5.64 19.30
CA PRO A 237 39.55 5.15 18.37
C PRO A 237 39.24 5.49 16.91
N GLN A 238 37.98 5.35 16.49
CA GLN A 238 37.52 5.77 15.17
C GLN A 238 37.81 7.24 14.87
N ASN A 239 37.27 8.15 15.68
CA ASN A 239 37.36 9.58 15.40
C ASN A 239 38.80 10.08 15.49
N SER A 240 39.58 9.55 16.44
CA SER A 240 41.01 9.84 16.55
C SER A 240 41.78 9.38 15.32
N ALA A 241 41.45 8.23 14.73
CA ALA A 241 42.08 7.76 13.51
C ALA A 241 41.80 8.69 12.31
N TRP A 242 40.52 9.06 12.09
CA TRP A 242 40.16 10.00 11.02
C TRP A 242 40.82 11.37 11.18
N LEU A 243 40.71 11.98 12.36
CA LEU A 243 41.27 13.30 12.62
C LEU A 243 42.79 13.29 12.54
N SER A 244 43.46 12.23 13.04
CA SER A 244 44.91 12.09 12.93
C SER A 244 45.34 11.94 11.47
N ALA A 245 44.63 11.16 10.67
CA ALA A 245 44.94 11.00 9.25
C ALA A 245 44.81 12.34 8.50
N ILE A 246 43.71 13.09 8.72
CA ILE A 246 43.49 14.41 8.11
C ILE A 246 44.57 15.42 8.54
N ASN A 247 44.88 15.47 9.84
CA ASN A 247 45.83 16.45 10.38
C ASN A 247 47.28 16.20 9.93
N ASN A 248 47.63 14.95 9.62
CA ASN A 248 48.98 14.57 9.19
C ASN A 248 49.13 14.41 7.67
N ALA A 249 48.05 14.61 6.89
CA ALA A 249 48.10 14.53 5.43
C ALA A 249 49.13 15.51 4.85
N GLN A 250 49.90 15.03 3.86
CA GLN A 250 51.01 15.76 3.22
C GLN A 250 50.75 16.10 1.74
N HIS A 251 49.89 15.35 1.07
CA HIS A 251 49.64 15.48 -0.36
C HIS A 251 48.16 15.43 -0.72
N SER A 252 47.42 14.43 -0.25
CA SER A 252 46.03 14.21 -0.67
C SER A 252 45.17 13.48 0.36
N ILE A 253 43.88 13.80 0.32
CA ILE A 253 42.82 13.11 1.04
C ILE A 253 41.72 12.80 0.03
N LEU A 254 41.36 11.52 -0.10
CA LEU A 254 40.17 11.06 -0.82
C LEU A 254 39.17 10.52 0.19
N ILE A 255 37.94 11.03 0.15
CA ILE A 255 36.82 10.60 0.97
C ILE A 255 35.71 10.14 0.02
N GLN A 256 35.14 8.97 0.28
CA GLN A 256 33.88 8.53 -0.31
C GLN A 256 32.93 8.10 0.80
N THR A 257 31.81 8.79 0.94
CA THR A 257 30.81 8.58 2.01
C THR A 257 29.43 9.02 1.52
N PRO A 258 28.32 8.33 1.87
CA PRO A 258 26.99 8.79 1.48
C PRO A 258 26.66 10.16 2.07
N ASN A 259 27.04 10.38 3.33
CA ASN A 259 26.79 11.60 4.09
C ASN A 259 28.08 12.13 4.72
N MET A 260 28.26 13.45 4.69
CA MET A 260 29.37 14.15 5.33
C MET A 260 28.88 15.49 5.89
N ASN A 261 28.73 15.54 7.21
CA ASN A 261 28.32 16.75 7.93
C ASN A 261 28.76 16.74 9.41
N ALA A 262 29.67 15.86 9.84
CA ALA A 262 30.12 15.87 11.23
C ALA A 262 30.91 17.16 11.53
N GLU A 263 30.44 18.01 12.45
CA GLU A 263 31.10 19.28 12.76
C GLU A 263 32.60 19.16 13.10
N PRO A 264 33.05 18.15 13.89
CA PRO A 264 34.47 18.00 14.22
C PRO A 264 35.38 17.72 13.03
N LEU A 265 34.84 17.34 11.87
CA LEU A 265 35.61 16.99 10.66
C LEU A 265 35.90 18.22 9.78
N ILE A 266 35.08 19.26 9.88
CA ILE A 266 34.96 20.30 8.85
C ILE A 266 36.15 21.26 8.88
N GLU A 267 36.48 21.77 10.05
CA GLU A 267 37.66 22.62 10.26
C GLU A 267 38.96 21.87 9.93
N PRO A 268 39.22 20.63 10.40
CA PRO A 268 40.40 19.86 9.99
C PRO A 268 40.57 19.67 8.48
N LEU A 269 39.47 19.47 7.74
CA LEU A 269 39.53 19.36 6.28
C LEU A 269 39.83 20.69 5.60
N ILE A 270 39.21 21.78 6.07
CA ILE A 270 39.51 23.14 5.59
C ILE A 270 40.98 23.47 5.87
N ASP A 271 41.48 23.16 7.07
CA ASP A 271 42.88 23.35 7.43
C ASP A 271 43.82 22.54 6.53
N ALA A 272 43.47 21.31 6.18
CA ALA A 272 44.25 20.52 5.21
C ALA A 272 44.32 21.22 3.85
N VAL A 273 43.20 21.74 3.35
CA VAL A 273 43.16 22.53 2.10
C VAL A 273 44.08 23.75 2.20
N CYS A 274 44.00 24.50 3.30
CA CYS A 274 44.84 25.69 3.55
C CYS A 274 46.33 25.36 3.67
N ARG A 275 46.69 24.18 4.21
CA ARG A 275 48.07 23.65 4.23
C ARG A 275 48.57 23.21 2.85
N GLY A 276 47.65 23.12 1.88
CA GLY A 276 47.93 22.82 0.49
C GLY A 276 47.71 21.37 0.07
N ILE A 277 46.93 20.65 0.87
CA ILE A 277 46.52 19.27 0.60
C ILE A 277 45.33 19.27 -0.36
N VAL A 278 45.32 18.36 -1.34
CA VAL A 278 44.15 18.18 -2.21
C VAL A 278 43.13 17.30 -1.49
N VAL A 279 41.95 17.84 -1.20
CA VAL A 279 40.86 17.13 -0.53
C VAL A 279 39.75 16.84 -1.53
N SER A 280 39.52 15.57 -1.84
CA SER A 280 38.46 15.12 -2.74
C SER A 280 37.38 14.39 -1.96
N CYS A 281 36.13 14.83 -2.07
CA CYS A 281 34.98 14.25 -1.37
C CYS A 281 33.94 13.77 -2.38
N TYR A 282 33.74 12.45 -2.46
CA TYR A 282 32.71 11.80 -3.28
C TYR A 282 31.50 11.51 -2.39
N LEU A 283 30.45 12.31 -2.56
CA LEU A 283 29.25 12.32 -1.73
C LEU A 283 28.03 11.82 -2.51
N CYS A 284 27.01 11.28 -1.83
CA CYS A 284 25.77 10.92 -2.51
C CYS A 284 24.78 12.10 -2.49
N LEU A 285 24.12 12.39 -3.62
CA LEU A 285 23.14 13.46 -3.70
C LEU A 285 21.82 13.01 -3.07
N GLY A 286 21.31 13.77 -2.09
CA GLY A 286 20.00 13.50 -1.47
C GLY A 286 19.95 12.34 -0.49
N TYR A 287 21.10 11.78 -0.10
CA TYR A 287 21.13 10.61 0.78
C TYR A 287 20.74 11.02 2.20
N ASN A 288 19.70 10.41 2.76
CA ASN A 288 19.20 10.69 4.12
C ASN A 288 18.86 12.16 4.45
N ASP A 289 18.72 13.07 3.48
CA ASP A 289 18.54 14.52 3.68
C ASP A 289 17.52 14.90 4.77
N ALA A 290 16.37 14.22 4.83
CA ALA A 290 15.39 14.50 5.89
C ALA A 290 15.95 14.25 7.30
N GLY A 291 16.74 13.19 7.48
CA GLY A 291 17.41 12.87 8.74
C GLY A 291 18.49 13.90 9.07
N GLU A 292 19.26 14.32 8.06
CA GLU A 292 20.32 15.33 8.23
C GLU A 292 19.77 16.74 8.53
N LEU A 293 18.49 16.99 8.21
CA LEU A 293 17.77 18.22 8.55
C LEU A 293 17.16 18.19 9.96
N LEU A 294 17.24 17.09 10.70
CA LEU A 294 16.81 17.06 12.09
C LEU A 294 17.65 18.01 12.95
N PRO A 295 17.10 18.52 14.06
CA PRO A 295 17.87 19.28 15.03
C PRO A 295 19.15 18.52 15.41
N PHE A 296 20.27 19.26 15.43
CA PHE A 296 21.61 18.76 15.78
C PHE A 296 22.30 17.85 14.75
N GLN A 297 21.70 17.54 13.58
CA GLN A 297 22.34 16.69 12.55
C GLN A 297 23.17 17.46 11.50
N ASN A 298 23.27 18.79 11.62
CA ASN A 298 24.19 19.66 10.88
C ASN A 298 24.00 19.74 9.33
N GLY A 299 22.87 19.30 8.80
CA GLY A 299 22.42 19.62 7.44
C GLY A 299 22.93 18.71 6.32
N THR A 300 22.49 18.95 5.08
CA THR A 300 22.75 18.05 3.94
C THR A 300 24.19 18.17 3.40
N ASN A 301 24.55 17.27 2.48
CA ASN A 301 25.84 17.33 1.78
C ASN A 301 26.04 18.65 1.00
N GLU A 302 24.98 19.16 0.36
CA GLU A 302 25.02 20.45 -0.37
C GLU A 302 25.27 21.63 0.57
N MET A 303 24.65 21.64 1.74
CA MET A 303 24.88 22.65 2.77
C MET A 303 26.31 22.59 3.30
N THR A 304 26.83 21.37 3.53
CA THR A 304 28.22 21.18 3.99
C THR A 304 29.23 21.61 2.94
N ALA A 305 29.03 21.23 1.68
CA ALA A 305 29.87 21.65 0.56
C ALA A 305 29.88 23.18 0.42
N ASN A 306 28.70 23.81 0.49
CA ASN A 306 28.56 25.26 0.49
C ASN A 306 29.39 25.92 1.60
N ARG A 307 29.27 25.42 2.83
CA ARG A 307 30.00 25.93 3.99
C ARG A 307 31.51 25.79 3.84
N MET A 308 31.99 24.64 3.36
CA MET A 308 33.42 24.42 3.15
C MET A 308 33.98 25.35 2.07
N TYR A 309 33.33 25.47 0.90
CA TYR A 309 33.77 26.40 -0.14
C TYR A 309 33.76 27.86 0.29
N ASN A 310 32.74 28.28 1.06
CA ASN A 310 32.65 29.66 1.56
C ASN A 310 33.62 29.98 2.69
N SER A 311 34.25 28.97 3.30
CA SER A 311 35.29 29.17 4.31
C SER A 311 36.67 29.46 3.70
N LEU A 312 36.89 29.06 2.44
CA LEU A 312 38.13 29.26 1.70
C LEU A 312 38.17 30.64 1.03
N GLN A 313 39.31 31.33 1.12
CA GLN A 313 39.44 32.74 0.74
C GLN A 313 39.92 32.93 -0.69
N THR A 314 40.74 32.00 -1.20
CA THR A 314 41.39 32.10 -2.52
C THR A 314 40.87 31.06 -3.49
N ASP A 315 40.93 31.37 -4.80
CA ASP A 315 40.60 30.40 -5.85
C ASP A 315 41.56 29.19 -5.85
N GLU A 316 42.81 29.39 -5.43
CA GLU A 316 43.80 28.32 -5.30
C GLU A 316 43.40 27.33 -4.20
N GLU A 317 42.98 27.81 -3.02
CA GLU A 317 42.41 26.97 -1.96
C GLU A 317 41.14 26.24 -2.44
N LYS A 318 40.22 26.96 -3.10
CA LYS A 318 38.99 26.35 -3.63
C LYS A 318 39.29 25.27 -4.68
N SER A 319 40.35 25.41 -5.48
CA SER A 319 40.77 24.39 -6.45
C SER A 319 41.30 23.10 -5.81
N ARG A 320 41.77 23.19 -4.56
CA ARG A 320 42.26 22.05 -3.77
C ARG A 320 41.13 21.31 -3.06
N LEU A 321 39.96 21.92 -2.86
CA LEU A 321 38.74 21.26 -2.41
C LEU A 321 37.89 20.78 -3.60
N ARG A 322 37.72 19.47 -3.74
CA ARG A 322 36.99 18.83 -4.85
C ARG A 322 35.81 18.04 -4.31
N VAL A 323 34.66 18.69 -4.14
CA VAL A 323 33.42 17.99 -3.82
C VAL A 323 32.77 17.50 -5.11
N CYS A 324 32.45 16.21 -5.18
CA CYS A 324 31.74 15.59 -6.28
C CYS A 324 30.55 14.77 -5.77
N TYR A 325 29.41 14.85 -6.45
CA TYR A 325 28.25 14.00 -6.21
C TYR A 325 28.33 12.73 -7.05
N TYR A 326 27.96 11.60 -6.46
CA TYR A 326 28.08 10.27 -7.05
C TYR A 326 27.37 10.19 -8.41
N VAL A 327 28.09 9.68 -9.41
CA VAL A 327 27.56 9.39 -10.74
C VAL A 327 27.90 7.94 -11.08
N GLY A 328 26.88 7.13 -11.33
CA GLY A 328 27.05 5.73 -11.73
C GLY A 328 27.91 5.58 -12.99
N LYS A 329 28.55 4.43 -13.17
CA LYS A 329 29.42 4.17 -14.34
C LYS A 329 28.66 4.25 -15.68
N ASP A 330 27.36 4.00 -15.64
CA ASP A 330 26.44 4.09 -16.76
C ASP A 330 25.80 5.48 -16.93
N GLN A 331 26.12 6.44 -16.05
CA GLN A 331 25.48 7.76 -16.01
C GLN A 331 26.45 8.92 -16.31
N THR A 332 25.89 10.04 -16.76
CA THR A 332 26.59 11.33 -16.99
C THR A 332 26.16 12.42 -16.01
N ARG A 333 25.24 12.13 -15.10
CA ARG A 333 24.69 13.08 -14.12
C ARG A 333 24.37 12.37 -12.80
N PRO A 334 24.50 13.06 -11.65
CA PRO A 334 24.10 12.49 -10.37
C PRO A 334 22.58 12.37 -10.30
N ILE A 335 22.11 11.22 -9.83
CA ILE A 335 20.70 10.97 -9.57
C ILE A 335 20.43 11.15 -8.08
N HIS A 336 19.43 11.96 -7.75
CA HIS A 336 19.04 12.17 -6.35
C HIS A 336 18.49 10.87 -5.74
N ASN A 337 18.93 10.50 -4.53
CA ASN A 337 18.57 9.25 -3.86
C ASN A 337 17.05 9.07 -3.61
N SER A 338 16.25 10.15 -3.66
CA SER A 338 14.78 10.03 -3.62
C SER A 338 14.20 9.23 -4.78
N PHE A 339 14.91 9.12 -5.90
CA PHE A 339 14.47 8.35 -7.08
C PHE A 339 14.82 6.87 -7.01
N LYS A 340 15.67 6.45 -6.06
CA LYS A 340 16.04 5.04 -5.84
C LYS A 340 16.58 4.33 -7.09
N LYS A 341 17.49 5.01 -7.80
CA LYS A 341 18.11 4.50 -9.04
C LYS A 341 19.60 4.32 -8.92
N ARG A 342 20.40 5.35 -8.64
CA ARG A 342 21.86 5.19 -8.52
C ARG A 342 22.33 5.98 -7.31
N SER A 343 22.59 5.27 -6.21
CA SER A 343 23.12 5.84 -4.99
C SER A 343 24.48 5.22 -4.66
N CYS A 344 25.24 5.88 -3.80
CA CYS A 344 26.49 5.33 -3.28
C CYS A 344 26.43 5.26 -1.76
N HIS A 345 26.87 4.12 -1.23
CA HIS A 345 26.88 3.84 0.21
C HIS A 345 28.25 3.32 0.68
N ILE A 346 29.32 3.57 -0.06
CA ILE A 346 30.71 3.30 0.34
C ILE A 346 31.12 4.23 1.50
N LYS A 347 31.94 3.74 2.45
CA LYS A 347 32.60 4.56 3.49
C LYS A 347 34.10 4.29 3.49
N LEU A 348 34.85 5.21 2.90
CA LEU A 348 36.28 5.09 2.67
C LEU A 348 36.96 6.45 2.79
N MET A 349 38.09 6.49 3.49
CA MET A 349 39.04 7.59 3.48
C MET A 349 40.42 7.06 3.11
N ILE A 350 41.09 7.67 2.14
CA ILE A 350 42.48 7.38 1.77
C ILE A 350 43.29 8.66 1.90
N VAL A 351 44.43 8.58 2.59
CA VAL A 351 45.35 9.71 2.81
C VAL A 351 46.72 9.38 2.25
N ASP A 352 47.24 10.27 1.41
CA ASP A 352 48.57 10.22 0.79
C ASP A 352 48.90 8.90 0.06
N GLU A 353 47.86 8.20 -0.41
CA GLU A 353 47.95 6.83 -0.94
C GLU A 353 48.71 5.86 -0.02
N GLN A 354 48.75 6.11 1.29
CA GLN A 354 49.49 5.31 2.27
C GLN A 354 48.56 4.73 3.32
N ILE A 355 47.66 5.56 3.86
CA ILE A 355 46.71 5.17 4.90
C ILE A 355 45.31 5.07 4.29
N ALA A 356 44.60 3.99 4.58
CA ALA A 356 43.18 3.85 4.28
C ALA A 356 42.38 3.57 5.56
N ILE A 357 41.22 4.19 5.70
CA ILE A 357 40.24 3.86 6.74
C ILE A 357 38.93 3.50 6.04
N GLN A 358 38.52 2.24 6.15
CA GLN A 358 37.33 1.70 5.49
C GLN A 358 36.45 0.97 6.50
N GLY A 359 35.13 1.05 6.31
CA GLY A 359 34.19 0.29 7.12
C GLY A 359 32.77 0.77 6.99
N ASN A 360 32.18 1.09 8.13
CA ASN A 360 30.75 1.33 8.27
C ASN A 360 30.38 2.76 8.63
N GLY A 361 31.31 3.48 9.27
CA GLY A 361 31.07 4.83 9.74
C GLY A 361 31.03 5.82 8.58
N ASN A 362 29.91 6.52 8.43
CA ASN A 362 29.89 7.71 7.58
C ASN A 362 30.71 8.82 8.26
N LEU A 363 30.98 9.90 7.53
CA LEU A 363 31.57 11.12 8.10
C LEU A 363 30.47 12.13 8.49
N ASP A 364 29.34 11.62 8.97
CA ASP A 364 28.17 12.38 9.41
C ASP A 364 28.05 12.45 10.94
N THR A 365 27.16 13.33 11.41
CA THR A 365 26.90 13.55 12.83
C THR A 365 26.50 12.24 13.53
N GLN A 366 25.62 11.46 12.92
CA GLN A 366 25.17 10.19 13.46
C GLN A 366 26.34 9.22 13.73
N SER A 367 27.26 9.06 12.78
CA SER A 367 28.43 8.16 12.88
C SER A 367 29.56 8.72 13.75
N PHE A 368 29.60 10.04 13.99
CA PHE A 368 30.55 10.68 14.90
C PHE A 368 30.10 10.69 16.36
N PHE A 369 28.78 10.78 16.62
CA PHE A 369 28.23 10.94 17.97
C PHE A 369 27.35 9.79 18.49
N HIS A 370 26.69 9.00 17.65
CA HIS A 370 25.66 8.08 18.14
C HIS A 370 25.77 6.61 17.72
N SER A 371 26.17 6.30 16.50
CA SER A 371 26.17 4.91 16.01
C SER A 371 27.35 4.09 16.53
N GLN A 372 27.13 2.77 16.70
CA GLN A 372 28.21 1.80 16.76
C GLN A 372 28.75 1.56 15.36
N GLU A 373 30.05 1.75 15.21
CA GLU A 373 30.73 1.64 13.93
C GLU A 373 31.98 0.78 14.09
N VAL A 374 32.30 0.02 13.06
CA VAL A 374 33.50 -0.81 12.99
C VAL A 374 34.19 -0.54 11.66
N ASN A 375 35.43 -0.05 11.76
CA ASN A 375 36.29 0.28 10.63
C ASN A 375 37.66 -0.35 10.81
N ILE A 376 38.37 -0.49 9.70
CA ILE A 376 39.77 -0.89 9.66
C ILE A 376 40.62 0.26 9.15
N LEU A 377 41.72 0.54 9.85
CA LEU A 377 42.82 1.36 9.39
C LEU A 377 43.88 0.42 8.79
N ILE A 378 44.33 0.74 7.58
CA ILE A 378 45.36 0.02 6.84
C ILE A 378 46.49 0.99 6.51
N ASP A 379 47.73 0.53 6.69
CA ASP A 379 48.94 1.25 6.31
C ASP A 379 49.68 0.50 5.18
N SER A 380 49.30 0.77 3.93
CA SER A 380 49.83 0.08 2.75
C SER A 380 49.58 0.86 1.46
N LYS A 381 50.67 1.27 0.79
CA LYS A 381 50.57 1.91 -0.54
C LYS A 381 49.91 1.03 -1.59
N LEU A 382 50.17 -0.27 -1.53
CA LEU A 382 49.62 -1.22 -2.48
C LEU A 382 48.09 -1.22 -2.40
N VAL A 383 47.55 -1.36 -1.19
CA VAL A 383 46.10 -1.41 -0.96
C VAL A 383 45.46 -0.06 -1.28
N CYS A 384 46.02 1.05 -0.79
CA CYS A 384 45.47 2.38 -1.04
C CYS A 384 45.38 2.70 -2.54
N ARG A 385 46.41 2.37 -3.33
CA ARG A 385 46.39 2.57 -4.78
C ARG A 385 45.39 1.66 -5.47
N ALA A 386 45.35 0.39 -5.09
CA ALA A 386 44.41 -0.57 -5.65
C ALA A 386 42.95 -0.16 -5.39
N TRP A 387 42.63 0.26 -4.17
CA TRP A 387 41.29 0.74 -3.83
C TRP A 387 40.94 2.04 -4.53
N THR A 388 41.88 2.99 -4.64
CA THR A 388 41.66 4.23 -5.39
C THR A 388 41.35 3.94 -6.87
N GLU A 389 42.11 3.03 -7.49
CA GLU A 389 41.88 2.61 -8.87
C GLU A 389 40.52 1.91 -9.02
N LEU A 390 40.19 0.99 -8.12
CA LEU A 390 38.92 0.25 -8.14
C LEU A 390 37.72 1.20 -8.03
N ILE A 391 37.78 2.17 -7.11
CA ILE A 391 36.76 3.19 -6.93
C ILE A 391 36.58 4.00 -8.21
N ASN A 392 37.67 4.47 -8.84
CA ASN A 392 37.60 5.30 -10.04
C ASN A 392 37.11 4.53 -11.28
N ARG A 393 37.37 3.23 -11.38
CA ARG A 393 36.88 2.40 -12.49
C ARG A 393 35.38 2.15 -12.46
N ASN A 394 34.79 2.10 -11.26
CA ASN A 394 33.42 1.67 -11.06
C ASN A 394 32.38 2.80 -10.99
N GLN A 395 32.77 4.04 -11.31
CA GLN A 395 31.88 5.19 -11.30
C GLN A 395 32.39 6.30 -12.23
N ASN A 396 31.53 7.24 -12.60
CA ASN A 396 31.92 8.45 -13.36
C ASN A 396 31.96 9.72 -12.50
N THR A 397 31.91 9.58 -11.17
CA THR A 397 31.86 10.68 -10.19
C THR A 397 32.91 11.76 -10.41
N ALA A 398 34.17 11.39 -10.62
CA ALA A 398 35.25 12.36 -10.83
C ALA A 398 35.10 13.17 -12.13
N LYS A 399 34.42 12.60 -13.13
CA LYS A 399 34.25 13.18 -14.46
C LYS A 399 33.03 14.10 -14.53
N TYR A 400 31.91 13.67 -13.95
CA TYR A 400 30.63 14.35 -14.11
C TYR A 400 30.04 14.90 -12.82
N GLY A 401 30.55 14.51 -11.65
CA GLY A 401 29.93 14.80 -10.37
C GLY A 401 30.31 16.14 -9.74
N ALA A 402 31.20 16.93 -10.34
CA ALA A 402 31.77 18.12 -9.70
C ALA A 402 30.70 19.12 -9.21
N ALA A 403 30.79 19.51 -7.93
CA ALA A 403 29.99 20.56 -7.34
C ALA A 403 30.49 21.94 -7.80
N ASN A 404 29.58 22.90 -7.89
CA ASN A 404 29.90 24.29 -8.13
C ASN A 404 30.55 24.90 -6.90
N THR A 405 31.71 25.55 -7.07
CA THR A 405 32.49 26.12 -5.97
C THR A 405 31.87 27.37 -5.33
N LYS A 406 30.80 27.92 -5.92
CA LYS A 406 30.08 29.10 -5.38
C LYS A 406 29.00 28.72 -4.38
N ASP A 407 28.28 27.65 -4.65
CA ASP A 407 27.11 27.27 -3.87
C ASP A 407 27.14 25.83 -3.35
N GLY A 408 28.14 25.03 -3.73
CA GLY A 408 28.29 23.63 -3.30
C GLY A 408 27.34 22.65 -3.97
N CYS A 409 26.51 23.08 -4.92
CA CYS A 409 25.50 22.24 -5.57
C CYS A 409 26.02 21.69 -6.90
N TRP A 410 25.45 20.59 -7.37
CA TRP A 410 25.70 20.14 -8.74
C TRP A 410 24.78 20.90 -9.72
N HIS A 411 25.35 21.40 -10.81
CA HIS A 411 24.59 22.06 -11.88
C HIS A 411 24.76 21.30 -13.18
N ASP A 412 23.63 21.06 -13.84
CA ASP A 412 23.60 20.47 -15.17
C ASP A 412 24.38 21.37 -16.16
N PRO A 413 25.42 20.86 -16.85
CA PRO A 413 26.26 21.67 -17.72
C PRO A 413 25.53 22.31 -18.90
N GLU A 414 24.41 21.73 -19.34
CA GLU A 414 23.65 22.19 -20.50
C GLU A 414 22.60 23.24 -20.09
N THR A 415 21.93 23.01 -18.96
CA THR A 415 20.79 23.84 -18.52
C THR A 415 21.12 24.82 -17.40
N GLY A 416 22.24 24.62 -16.69
CA GLY A 416 22.66 25.39 -15.52
C GLY A 416 21.80 25.17 -14.26
N LYS A 417 20.80 24.30 -14.32
CA LYS A 417 19.89 24.02 -13.20
C LYS A 417 20.51 23.02 -12.21
N ILE A 418 20.13 23.14 -10.94
CA ILE A 418 20.45 22.10 -9.95
C ILE A 418 19.71 20.80 -10.28
N SER A 419 20.27 19.67 -9.88
CA SER A 419 19.67 18.35 -10.13
C SER A 419 18.26 18.24 -9.53
N ALA A 420 17.37 17.51 -10.20
CA ALA A 420 16.00 17.32 -9.73
C ALA A 420 15.99 16.67 -8.33
N GLY A 421 15.13 17.17 -7.43
CA GLY A 421 15.02 16.70 -6.06
C GLY A 421 15.98 17.38 -5.06
N SER A 422 17.05 18.03 -5.54
CA SER A 422 17.98 18.80 -4.70
C SER A 422 17.26 19.91 -3.91
N ILE A 423 17.70 20.10 -2.67
CA ILE A 423 17.20 21.15 -1.76
C ILE A 423 18.05 22.43 -1.89
N GLY A 424 19.27 22.30 -2.41
CA GLY A 424 20.25 23.39 -2.50
C GLY A 424 20.83 23.77 -1.14
N PRO A 425 21.58 24.89 -1.06
CA PRO A 425 22.40 25.22 0.10
C PRO A 425 21.65 26.01 1.17
N VAL A 426 20.49 26.58 0.84
CA VAL A 426 19.67 27.38 1.76
C VAL A 426 18.39 26.60 2.08
N PRO A 427 18.31 25.93 3.22
CA PRO A 427 17.06 25.32 3.64
C PRO A 427 16.01 26.42 3.88
N GLY A 428 14.80 26.27 3.31
CA GLY A 428 13.69 27.17 3.58
C GLY A 428 13.34 27.24 5.09
N ARG A 429 12.68 28.33 5.54
CA ARG A 429 12.41 28.70 6.96
C ARG A 429 11.76 27.62 7.86
N PHE A 430 11.42 26.44 7.35
CA PHE A 430 10.81 25.31 8.08
C PHE A 430 11.39 23.93 7.71
N SER A 431 12.62 23.85 7.20
CA SER A 431 13.25 22.57 6.78
C SER A 431 13.34 21.52 7.89
N TRP A 432 13.54 21.92 9.14
CA TRP A 432 13.54 21.02 10.30
C TRP A 432 12.21 20.29 10.49
N ALA A 433 11.08 20.88 10.08
CA ALA A 433 9.78 20.23 10.13
C ALA A 433 9.68 19.10 9.09
N LYS A 434 10.29 19.26 7.91
CA LYS A 434 10.44 18.17 6.93
C LYS A 434 11.31 17.03 7.49
N GLY A 435 12.35 17.36 8.26
CA GLY A 435 13.19 16.35 8.91
C GLY A 435 12.48 15.57 10.02
N VAL A 436 11.68 16.26 10.84
CA VAL A 436 10.83 15.62 11.87
C VAL A 436 9.80 14.70 11.22
N VAL A 437 9.16 15.10 10.12
CA VAL A 437 8.23 14.25 9.35
C VAL A 437 8.96 13.01 8.79
N GLY A 438 10.15 13.16 8.21
CA GLY A 438 10.93 12.04 7.68
C GLY A 438 11.48 11.09 8.75
N ALA A 439 11.73 11.58 9.97
CA ALA A 439 12.13 10.75 11.11
C ALA A 439 10.94 9.98 11.71
N VAL A 440 9.76 10.60 11.77
CA VAL A 440 8.51 9.95 12.17
C VAL A 440 8.11 8.86 11.16
N GLN A 441 8.29 9.10 9.86
CA GLN A 441 8.10 8.08 8.80
C GLN A 441 9.10 6.91 8.87
N ARG A 442 10.32 7.12 9.39
CA ARG A 442 11.31 6.03 9.62
C ARG A 442 11.04 5.23 10.89
N MET A 443 10.40 5.83 11.89
CA MET A 443 10.06 5.17 13.17
C MET A 443 8.66 4.52 13.17
N SER A 444 7.77 4.88 12.26
CA SER A 444 6.47 4.24 12.14
C SER A 444 6.61 2.86 11.48
N ARG A 445 5.95 1.85 12.04
CA ARG A 445 5.70 0.61 11.29
C ARG A 445 4.98 1.01 9.99
N PRO A 446 5.27 0.40 8.83
CA PRO A 446 4.43 0.61 7.66
C PRO A 446 2.99 0.21 8.00
N TYR A 447 2.01 0.90 7.41
CA TYR A 447 0.61 0.49 7.53
C TYR A 447 0.43 -0.94 7.04
N ASP A 448 -0.52 -1.66 7.64
CA ASP A 448 -0.89 -3.01 7.23
C ASP A 448 -1.20 -3.05 5.72
N GLN A 449 -0.68 -4.05 5.01
CA GLN A 449 -0.71 -4.09 3.54
C GLN A 449 -2.09 -3.84 2.91
N PRO A 450 -3.21 -4.37 3.44
CA PRO A 450 -4.53 -4.09 2.86
C PRO A 450 -4.95 -2.61 2.92
N ILE A 451 -4.40 -1.84 3.86
CA ILE A 451 -4.58 -0.38 3.93
C ILE A 451 -3.82 0.29 2.78
N VAL A 452 -2.57 -0.12 2.57
CA VAL A 452 -1.70 0.39 1.49
C VAL A 452 -2.30 0.07 0.12
N ASP A 453 -2.77 -1.16 -0.08
CA ASP A 453 -3.33 -1.61 -1.37
C ASP A 453 -4.56 -0.81 -1.78
N ILE A 454 -5.43 -0.49 -0.82
CA ILE A 454 -6.62 0.34 -1.06
C ILE A 454 -6.23 1.77 -1.47
N VAL A 455 -5.26 2.38 -0.78
CA VAL A 455 -4.78 3.73 -1.13
C VAL A 455 -4.14 3.72 -2.51
N ASN A 456 -3.27 2.76 -2.79
CA ASN A 456 -2.64 2.62 -4.12
C ASN A 456 -3.67 2.48 -5.23
N TYR A 457 -4.72 1.68 -5.01
CA TYR A 457 -5.80 1.56 -5.98
C TYR A 457 -6.58 2.86 -6.16
N VAL A 458 -6.92 3.58 -5.09
CA VAL A 458 -7.71 4.82 -5.25
C VAL A 458 -6.88 5.92 -5.91
N TYR A 459 -5.64 6.13 -5.46
CA TYR A 459 -4.82 7.27 -5.83
C TYR A 459 -4.01 7.07 -7.11
N HIS A 460 -3.52 5.85 -7.35
CA HIS A 460 -2.49 5.61 -8.37
C HIS A 460 -2.94 4.69 -9.50
N TYR A 461 -4.02 3.92 -9.31
CA TYR A 461 -4.58 3.10 -10.38
C TYR A 461 -5.50 3.91 -11.31
N SER A 462 -5.14 3.95 -12.59
CA SER A 462 -5.93 4.58 -13.64
C SER A 462 -6.90 3.57 -14.27
N LEU A 463 -8.19 3.91 -14.29
CA LEU A 463 -9.18 3.16 -15.06
C LEU A 463 -8.96 3.39 -16.56
N ASN A 464 -9.20 2.36 -17.38
CA ASN A 464 -9.16 2.50 -18.82
C ASN A 464 -10.32 3.43 -19.27
N GLN A 465 -9.99 4.65 -19.66
CA GLN A 465 -10.96 5.65 -20.09
C GLN A 465 -11.63 5.29 -21.42
N ASP A 466 -10.99 4.46 -22.24
CA ASP A 466 -11.52 4.04 -23.54
C ASP A 466 -12.52 2.86 -23.44
N ASP A 467 -12.65 2.25 -22.26
CA ASP A 467 -13.59 1.15 -22.03
C ASP A 467 -14.99 1.66 -21.69
N GLU A 468 -15.79 1.89 -22.74
CA GLU A 468 -17.16 2.37 -22.61
C GLU A 468 -18.08 1.38 -21.85
N ALA A 469 -17.71 0.10 -21.71
CA ALA A 469 -18.50 -0.84 -20.92
C ALA A 469 -18.49 -0.47 -19.42
N ILE A 470 -17.34 0.01 -18.91
CA ILE A 470 -17.21 0.50 -17.54
C ILE A 470 -18.14 1.70 -17.33
N TRP A 471 -18.09 2.70 -18.21
CA TRP A 471 -18.85 3.93 -18.07
C TRP A 471 -20.35 3.71 -18.25
N LYS A 472 -20.74 2.84 -19.18
CA LYS A 472 -22.14 2.42 -19.32
C LYS A 472 -22.67 1.80 -18.02
N CYS A 473 -21.93 0.86 -17.43
CA CYS A 473 -22.34 0.23 -16.17
C CYS A 473 -22.38 1.24 -15.01
N ALA A 474 -21.38 2.11 -14.89
CA ALA A 474 -21.33 3.15 -13.86
C ALA A 474 -22.48 4.16 -13.98
N ARG A 475 -22.81 4.61 -15.19
CA ARG A 475 -23.97 5.50 -15.43
C ARG A 475 -25.29 4.80 -15.09
N THR A 476 -25.44 3.52 -15.45
CA THR A 476 -26.63 2.74 -15.06
C THR A 476 -26.74 2.61 -13.55
N ALA A 477 -25.65 2.33 -12.85
CA ALA A 477 -25.63 2.23 -11.38
C ALA A 477 -25.97 3.56 -10.70
N LEU A 478 -25.42 4.67 -11.19
CA LEU A 478 -25.76 6.01 -10.70
C LEU A 478 -27.25 6.32 -10.87
N LEU A 479 -27.80 6.07 -12.07
CA LEU A 479 -29.21 6.34 -12.36
C LEU A 479 -30.13 5.45 -11.51
N ASP A 480 -29.84 4.16 -11.38
CA ASP A 480 -30.62 3.25 -10.54
C ASP A 480 -30.66 3.71 -9.08
N ALA A 481 -29.51 4.06 -8.50
CA ALA A 481 -29.42 4.54 -7.12
C ALA A 481 -30.18 5.86 -6.91
N MET A 482 -30.05 6.82 -7.84
CA MET A 482 -30.78 8.08 -7.77
C MET A 482 -32.28 7.90 -7.97
N GLY A 483 -32.70 6.97 -8.84
CA GLY A 483 -34.11 6.58 -8.97
C GLY A 483 -34.65 6.01 -7.66
N CYS A 484 -33.91 5.10 -7.01
CA CYS A 484 -34.28 4.56 -5.70
C CYS A 484 -34.37 5.67 -4.62
N ALA A 485 -33.47 6.65 -4.64
CA ALA A 485 -33.53 7.78 -3.73
C ALA A 485 -34.83 8.59 -3.86
N ILE A 486 -35.25 8.88 -5.10
CA ILE A 486 -36.49 9.61 -5.38
C ILE A 486 -37.73 8.78 -5.04
N GLU A 487 -37.73 7.48 -5.35
CA GLU A 487 -38.80 6.57 -4.94
C GLU A 487 -39.00 6.57 -3.42
N THR A 488 -37.91 6.45 -2.67
CA THR A 488 -37.94 6.48 -1.20
C THR A 488 -38.45 7.83 -0.69
N ALA A 489 -37.96 8.95 -1.23
CA ALA A 489 -38.40 10.28 -0.85
C ALA A 489 -39.91 10.49 -1.08
N ALA A 490 -40.43 9.98 -2.21
CA ALA A 490 -41.83 10.12 -2.58
C ALA A 490 -42.76 9.22 -1.74
N THR A 491 -42.34 7.99 -1.46
CA THR A 491 -43.26 6.94 -0.99
C THR A 491 -43.11 6.61 0.50
N SER A 492 -41.94 6.79 1.10
CA SER A 492 -41.68 6.38 2.49
C SER A 492 -41.83 7.54 3.48
N THR A 493 -42.93 7.55 4.22
CA THR A 493 -43.16 8.51 5.32
C THR A 493 -42.21 8.26 6.50
N GLU A 494 -41.89 7.01 6.80
CA GLU A 494 -40.96 6.66 7.87
C GLU A 494 -39.54 7.13 7.59
N CYS A 495 -39.05 6.92 6.36
CA CYS A 495 -37.74 7.39 5.94
C CYS A 495 -37.63 8.91 6.03
N ARG A 496 -38.66 9.64 5.57
CA ARG A 496 -38.65 11.11 5.58
C ARG A 496 -38.43 11.70 6.98
N LYS A 497 -38.91 11.05 8.04
CA LYS A 497 -38.71 11.48 9.44
C LYS A 497 -37.24 11.44 9.88
N LEU A 498 -36.36 10.76 9.15
CA LEU A 498 -34.93 10.66 9.45
C LEU A 498 -34.11 11.76 8.75
N LEU A 499 -34.69 12.44 7.76
CA LEU A 499 -34.00 13.40 6.90
C LEU A 499 -33.91 14.80 7.54
N GLY A 500 -32.94 15.60 7.09
CA GLY A 500 -32.82 17.00 7.48
C GLY A 500 -31.92 17.26 8.69
N PRO A 501 -31.67 18.53 9.05
CA PRO A 501 -30.73 18.86 10.11
C PRO A 501 -31.20 18.34 11.47
N VAL A 502 -30.25 18.00 12.35
CA VAL A 502 -30.55 17.56 13.74
C VAL A 502 -31.34 18.63 14.50
N ILE A 503 -31.03 19.90 14.25
CA ILE A 503 -31.74 21.05 14.79
C ILE A 503 -32.49 21.73 13.64
N GLU A 504 -33.81 21.76 13.72
CA GLU A 504 -34.68 22.43 12.74
C GLU A 504 -34.26 23.91 12.57
N GLY A 505 -34.22 24.38 11.33
CA GLY A 505 -33.80 25.74 11.00
C GLY A 505 -32.28 25.96 10.91
N THR A 506 -31.46 24.92 11.06
CA THR A 506 -30.01 25.01 10.80
C THR A 506 -29.75 25.45 9.37
N VAL A 507 -28.89 26.46 9.20
CA VAL A 507 -28.44 26.95 7.90
C VAL A 507 -26.99 26.53 7.69
N VAL A 508 -26.73 25.81 6.60
CA VAL A 508 -25.39 25.36 6.23
C VAL A 508 -24.98 26.02 4.91
N PRO A 509 -24.11 27.05 4.92
CA PRO A 509 -23.61 27.66 3.70
C PRO A 509 -22.93 26.62 2.81
N ASP A 510 -23.28 26.60 1.53
CA ASP A 510 -22.79 25.64 0.53
C ASP A 510 -23.03 24.17 0.88
N GLY A 511 -23.93 23.87 1.83
CA GLY A 511 -24.25 22.51 2.22
C GLY A 511 -24.82 21.68 1.07
N PHE A 512 -24.76 20.37 1.23
CA PHE A 512 -25.37 19.41 0.32
C PHE A 512 -26.88 19.61 0.25
N ARG A 513 -27.42 19.66 -0.96
CA ARG A 513 -28.87 19.72 -1.17
C ARG A 513 -29.43 18.31 -1.36
N VAL A 514 -30.35 17.89 -0.48
CA VAL A 514 -30.86 16.52 -0.45
C VAL A 514 -31.87 16.28 -1.60
N PRO A 515 -31.62 15.34 -2.53
CA PRO A 515 -32.49 15.05 -3.66
C PRO A 515 -33.95 14.80 -3.27
N GLY A 516 -34.89 15.36 -4.05
CA GLY A 516 -36.32 15.25 -3.80
C GLY A 516 -36.84 16.15 -2.66
N THR A 517 -36.01 17.03 -2.10
CA THR A 517 -36.39 17.90 -0.97
C THR A 517 -35.81 19.31 -1.11
N GLU A 518 -36.22 20.24 -0.24
CA GLU A 518 -35.60 21.57 -0.09
C GLU A 518 -34.49 21.61 0.96
N LEU A 519 -34.13 20.46 1.57
CA LEU A 519 -33.19 20.40 2.67
C LEU A 519 -31.77 20.70 2.19
N GLN A 520 -31.07 21.54 2.94
CA GLN A 520 -29.64 21.80 2.78
C GLN A 520 -28.91 21.51 4.09
N VAL A 521 -27.98 20.56 4.06
CA VAL A 521 -27.31 20.01 5.26
C VAL A 521 -25.80 19.94 5.07
N ASP A 522 -25.05 19.80 6.15
CA ASP A 522 -23.60 19.58 6.10
C ASP A 522 -23.26 18.22 5.43
N PRO A 523 -22.05 18.03 4.89
CA PRO A 523 -21.71 16.79 4.17
C PRO A 523 -21.80 15.52 5.03
N VAL A 524 -21.67 15.61 6.35
CA VAL A 524 -21.79 14.45 7.25
C VAL A 524 -23.27 14.04 7.35
N LYS A 525 -24.19 14.99 7.59
CA LYS A 525 -25.63 14.70 7.58
C LYS A 525 -26.15 14.38 6.18
N GLY A 526 -25.62 15.05 5.16
CA GLY A 526 -25.93 14.77 3.76
C GLY A 526 -25.59 13.33 3.38
N ALA A 527 -24.47 12.81 3.90
CA ALA A 527 -24.09 11.43 3.67
C ALA A 527 -25.03 10.40 4.29
N PHE A 528 -25.56 10.71 5.48
CA PHE A 528 -26.64 9.93 6.06
C PHE A 528 -27.90 10.01 5.20
N ASP A 529 -28.35 11.22 4.87
CA ASP A 529 -29.64 11.44 4.19
C ASP A 529 -29.70 10.80 2.82
N LEU A 530 -28.68 10.99 2.00
CA LEU A 530 -28.63 10.35 0.69
C LEU A 530 -28.49 8.83 0.81
N GLY A 531 -27.63 8.35 1.72
CA GLY A 531 -27.45 6.91 1.92
C GLY A 531 -28.73 6.21 2.39
N VAL A 532 -29.51 6.85 3.27
CA VAL A 532 -30.82 6.36 3.69
C VAL A 532 -31.79 6.37 2.52
N LEU A 533 -31.88 7.46 1.74
CA LEU A 533 -32.77 7.53 0.57
C LEU A 533 -32.49 6.42 -0.45
N ILE A 534 -31.22 6.14 -0.74
CA ILE A 534 -30.83 5.07 -1.67
C ILE A 534 -31.22 3.69 -1.13
N ARG A 535 -31.00 3.43 0.16
CA ARG A 535 -31.05 2.08 0.74
C ARG A 535 -32.37 1.67 1.38
N TYR A 536 -33.22 2.61 1.84
CA TYR A 536 -34.31 2.32 2.78
C TYR A 536 -35.29 1.25 2.28
N LEU A 537 -35.71 1.34 1.01
CA LEU A 537 -36.66 0.42 0.38
C LEU A 537 -36.02 -0.89 -0.12
N ASP A 538 -34.69 -1.05 0.05
CA ASP A 538 -33.96 -2.22 -0.44
C ASP A 538 -34.14 -2.48 -1.94
N HIS A 539 -34.30 -1.41 -2.72
CA HIS A 539 -34.54 -1.49 -4.16
C HIS A 539 -33.29 -1.15 -4.99
N ASN A 540 -32.20 -0.76 -4.35
CA ASN A 540 -30.92 -0.47 -4.99
C ASN A 540 -30.14 -1.75 -5.35
N ASP A 541 -29.02 -1.57 -6.08
CA ASP A 541 -28.16 -2.65 -6.53
C ASP A 541 -27.63 -3.55 -5.39
N ALA A 542 -27.11 -4.71 -5.76
CA ALA A 542 -26.46 -5.62 -4.83
C ALA A 542 -25.33 -6.40 -5.52
N LEU A 543 -24.38 -6.87 -4.73
CA LEU A 543 -23.41 -7.86 -5.19
C LEU A 543 -23.28 -8.98 -4.16
N SER A 544 -23.22 -10.19 -4.70
CA SER A 544 -23.23 -11.44 -3.97
C SER A 544 -21.82 -12.02 -3.76
N GLY A 545 -21.57 -12.52 -2.55
CA GLY A 545 -20.30 -13.09 -2.14
C GLY A 545 -20.45 -14.01 -0.94
N THR A 546 -19.34 -14.31 -0.25
CA THR A 546 -19.39 -14.88 1.11
C THR A 546 -19.99 -13.89 2.12
N GLU A 547 -19.85 -12.59 1.83
CA GLU A 547 -20.65 -11.51 2.40
C GLU A 547 -21.59 -10.93 1.33
N TRP A 548 -22.70 -10.34 1.76
CA TRP A 548 -23.65 -9.64 0.89
C TRP A 548 -23.62 -8.14 1.15
N GLY A 549 -23.69 -7.32 0.11
CA GLY A 549 -23.74 -5.87 0.26
C GLY A 549 -24.26 -5.14 -0.96
N HIS A 550 -24.45 -3.83 -0.79
CA HIS A 550 -24.99 -2.91 -1.79
C HIS A 550 -23.94 -1.84 -2.09
N PRO A 551 -23.17 -1.96 -3.19
CA PRO A 551 -22.11 -1.00 -3.49
C PRO A 551 -22.61 0.42 -3.74
N SER A 552 -23.84 0.61 -4.24
CA SER A 552 -24.46 1.94 -4.42
C SER A 552 -24.58 2.75 -3.13
N ASP A 553 -24.56 2.11 -1.96
CA ASP A 553 -24.62 2.80 -0.68
C ASP A 553 -23.46 3.79 -0.49
N ASN A 554 -22.31 3.57 -1.15
CA ASN A 554 -21.16 4.50 -1.12
C ASN A 554 -21.45 5.85 -1.78
N LEU A 555 -22.44 5.92 -2.69
CA LEU A 555 -22.89 7.21 -3.24
C LEU A 555 -23.42 8.13 -2.14
N GLY A 556 -23.92 7.55 -1.05
CA GLY A 556 -24.25 8.27 0.17
C GLY A 556 -23.10 9.15 0.65
N ALA A 557 -21.86 8.68 0.68
CA ALA A 557 -20.72 9.52 1.08
C ALA A 557 -20.19 10.40 -0.06
N ILE A 558 -20.14 9.85 -1.28
CA ILE A 558 -19.47 10.47 -2.43
C ILE A 558 -20.19 11.74 -2.88
N LEU A 559 -21.48 11.66 -3.20
CA LEU A 559 -22.22 12.77 -3.80
C LEU A 559 -22.34 13.98 -2.86
N PRO A 560 -22.65 13.83 -1.56
CA PRO A 560 -22.76 14.97 -0.65
C PRO A 560 -21.44 15.70 -0.44
N VAL A 561 -20.31 14.98 -0.39
CA VAL A 561 -18.99 15.58 -0.32
C VAL A 561 -18.68 16.31 -1.62
N MET A 562 -18.93 15.71 -2.79
CA MET A 562 -18.66 16.35 -4.08
C MET A 562 -19.52 17.61 -4.29
N ASP A 563 -20.81 17.58 -3.95
CA ASP A 563 -21.71 18.73 -4.06
C ASP A 563 -21.29 19.88 -3.14
N TRP A 564 -21.00 19.57 -1.87
CA TRP A 564 -20.50 20.56 -0.91
C TRP A 564 -19.19 21.20 -1.39
N LEU A 565 -18.22 20.40 -1.81
CA LEU A 565 -16.95 20.90 -2.33
C LEU A 565 -17.17 21.76 -3.59
N SER A 566 -18.09 21.36 -4.46
CA SER A 566 -18.38 22.07 -5.71
C SER A 566 -18.97 23.45 -5.42
N ARG A 567 -19.97 23.51 -4.55
CA ARG A 567 -20.60 24.76 -4.09
C ARG A 567 -19.62 25.66 -3.34
N ALA A 568 -18.83 25.10 -2.42
CA ALA A 568 -17.85 25.84 -1.63
C ALA A 568 -16.70 26.40 -2.49
N SER A 569 -16.35 25.71 -3.57
CA SER A 569 -15.38 26.19 -4.55
C SER A 569 -15.94 27.33 -5.39
N LEU A 570 -17.16 27.18 -5.90
CA LEU A 570 -17.85 28.22 -6.69
C LEU A 570 -18.12 29.49 -5.87
N SER A 571 -18.42 29.35 -4.58
CA SER A 571 -18.65 30.48 -3.68
C SER A 571 -17.36 31.18 -3.23
N GLY A 572 -16.19 30.58 -3.49
CA GLY A 572 -14.88 31.04 -3.02
C GLY A 572 -14.62 30.82 -1.53
N ARG A 573 -15.49 30.08 -0.82
CA ARG A 573 -15.29 29.74 0.61
C ARG A 573 -14.21 28.68 0.82
N ARG A 574 -13.93 27.86 -0.19
CA ARG A 574 -12.89 26.82 -0.16
C ARG A 574 -12.12 26.84 -1.48
N VAL A 575 -10.80 26.68 -1.39
CA VAL A 575 -9.97 26.29 -2.54
C VAL A 575 -9.91 24.77 -2.54
N HIS A 576 -10.25 24.16 -3.68
CA HIS A 576 -10.31 22.72 -3.83
C HIS A 576 -9.10 22.21 -4.60
N ASP A 577 -8.29 21.38 -3.94
CA ASP A 577 -7.03 20.85 -4.45
C ASP A 577 -7.15 19.34 -4.82
N GLY A 578 -8.36 18.80 -4.79
CA GLY A 578 -8.67 17.42 -5.16
C GLY A 578 -8.97 17.23 -6.66
N PRO A 579 -9.48 16.06 -7.08
CA PRO A 579 -9.87 15.81 -8.46
C PRO A 579 -11.03 16.74 -8.91
N PRO A 580 -11.20 16.99 -10.22
CA PRO A 580 -12.28 17.83 -10.74
C PRO A 580 -13.66 17.38 -10.24
N LEU A 581 -14.54 18.31 -9.87
CA LEU A 581 -15.85 18.00 -9.29
C LEU A 581 -16.92 17.86 -10.37
N THR A 582 -16.70 16.88 -11.27
CA THR A 582 -17.54 16.63 -12.45
C THR A 582 -18.18 15.24 -12.42
N ILE A 583 -19.15 14.99 -13.32
CA ILE A 583 -19.77 13.68 -13.51
C ILE A 583 -18.72 12.60 -13.80
N GLN A 584 -17.68 12.88 -14.60
CA GLN A 584 -16.63 11.89 -14.87
C GLN A 584 -15.93 11.44 -13.57
N THR A 585 -15.57 12.37 -12.70
CA THR A 585 -14.97 12.04 -11.40
C THR A 585 -15.92 11.28 -10.49
N LEU A 586 -17.22 11.61 -10.52
CA LEU A 586 -18.23 10.86 -9.78
C LEU A 586 -18.30 9.40 -10.25
N LEU A 587 -18.27 9.16 -11.56
CA LEU A 587 -18.26 7.80 -12.11
C LEU A 587 -16.98 7.05 -11.72
N ILE A 588 -15.82 7.70 -11.76
CA ILE A 588 -14.55 7.12 -11.27
C ILE A 588 -14.63 6.75 -9.79
N ALA A 589 -15.15 7.66 -8.95
CA ALA A 589 -15.33 7.46 -7.52
C ALA A 589 -16.27 6.28 -7.23
N LEU A 590 -17.38 6.18 -7.98
CA LEU A 590 -18.33 5.07 -7.92
C LEU A 590 -17.62 3.75 -8.24
N VAL A 591 -16.93 3.66 -9.37
CA VAL A 591 -16.24 2.42 -9.79
C VAL A 591 -15.22 1.98 -8.74
N LYS A 592 -14.42 2.92 -8.21
CA LYS A 592 -13.41 2.61 -7.18
C LYS A 592 -14.04 2.14 -5.87
N ALA A 593 -15.08 2.81 -5.40
CA ALA A 593 -15.78 2.40 -4.18
C ALA A 593 -16.41 0.99 -4.35
N TYR A 594 -17.02 0.75 -5.51
CA TYR A 594 -17.62 -0.54 -5.85
C TYR A 594 -16.58 -1.66 -5.81
N GLU A 595 -15.42 -1.43 -6.42
CA GLU A 595 -14.38 -2.45 -6.51
C GLU A 595 -13.78 -2.80 -5.15
N ILE A 596 -13.57 -1.81 -4.27
CA ILE A 596 -13.08 -2.05 -2.91
C ILE A 596 -14.08 -2.91 -2.14
N GLN A 597 -15.35 -2.49 -2.06
CA GLN A 597 -16.37 -3.24 -1.35
C GLN A 597 -16.58 -4.64 -1.97
N GLY A 598 -16.62 -4.72 -3.29
CA GLY A 598 -16.81 -5.95 -4.05
C GLY A 598 -15.71 -6.98 -3.82
N CYS A 599 -14.45 -6.58 -3.92
CA CYS A 599 -13.32 -7.48 -3.72
C CYS A 599 -13.28 -8.04 -2.29
N TYR A 600 -13.59 -7.22 -1.29
CA TYR A 600 -13.66 -7.69 0.09
C TYR A 600 -14.84 -8.65 0.32
N GLN A 601 -16.07 -8.29 -0.08
CA GLN A 601 -17.25 -9.10 0.26
C GLN A 601 -17.25 -10.49 -0.41
N MET A 602 -16.55 -10.66 -1.53
CA MET A 602 -16.55 -11.92 -2.28
C MET A 602 -15.96 -13.11 -1.50
N ARG A 603 -14.96 -12.90 -0.64
CA ARG A 603 -14.28 -13.97 0.12
C ARG A 603 -14.17 -13.71 1.63
N ASN A 604 -14.60 -12.55 2.13
CA ASN A 604 -14.49 -12.17 3.53
C ASN A 604 -15.89 -12.05 4.17
N ALA A 605 -16.29 -13.05 4.96
CA ALA A 605 -17.63 -13.13 5.57
C ALA A 605 -17.69 -12.42 6.94
N PHE A 606 -17.92 -11.12 6.96
CA PHE A 606 -18.04 -10.34 8.21
C PHE A 606 -19.24 -10.81 9.07
N ASN A 607 -20.31 -11.27 8.41
CA ASN A 607 -21.49 -11.84 9.03
C ASN A 607 -21.16 -13.07 9.91
N ALA A 608 -20.14 -13.86 9.57
CA ALA A 608 -19.70 -15.03 10.34
C ALA A 608 -19.11 -14.63 11.70
N TYR A 609 -18.65 -13.39 11.81
CA TYR A 609 -18.16 -12.76 13.04
C TYR A 609 -19.19 -11.82 13.69
N GLY A 610 -20.45 -11.85 13.23
CA GLY A 610 -21.55 -11.04 13.77
C GLY A 610 -21.52 -9.56 13.37
N ILE A 611 -20.63 -9.17 12.45
CA ILE A 611 -20.48 -7.79 11.97
C ILE A 611 -21.36 -7.59 10.73
N ASP A 612 -22.01 -6.42 10.63
CA ASP A 612 -22.77 -6.08 9.43
C ASP A 612 -21.87 -5.62 8.28
N HIS A 613 -22.29 -5.95 7.04
CA HIS A 613 -21.54 -5.68 5.81
C HIS A 613 -21.23 -4.19 5.57
N VAL A 614 -21.97 -3.29 6.22
CA VAL A 614 -21.79 -1.83 6.11
C VAL A 614 -20.42 -1.36 6.61
N VAL A 615 -19.64 -2.21 7.28
CA VAL A 615 -18.20 -1.96 7.49
C VAL A 615 -17.46 -1.72 6.16
N LEU A 616 -17.84 -2.40 5.09
CA LEU A 616 -17.24 -2.23 3.78
C LEU A 616 -17.69 -0.96 3.07
N VAL A 617 -18.93 -0.52 3.31
CA VAL A 617 -19.40 0.82 2.89
C VAL A 617 -18.56 1.89 3.58
N LYS A 618 -18.35 1.77 4.89
CA LYS A 618 -17.49 2.69 5.65
C LYS A 618 -16.05 2.73 5.09
N LEU A 619 -15.48 1.56 4.80
CA LEU A 619 -14.12 1.40 4.26
C LEU A 619 -13.95 2.06 2.88
N ALA A 620 -14.79 1.66 1.92
CA ALA A 620 -14.70 2.14 0.54
C ALA A 620 -15.01 3.63 0.46
N SER A 621 -16.06 4.09 1.14
CA SER A 621 -16.42 5.51 1.22
C SER A 621 -15.29 6.36 1.82
N ALA A 622 -14.64 5.91 2.89
CA ALA A 622 -13.67 6.72 3.62
C ALA A 622 -12.45 7.09 2.76
N VAL A 623 -11.88 6.12 2.05
CA VAL A 623 -10.72 6.38 1.17
C VAL A 623 -11.09 7.21 -0.06
N VAL A 624 -12.26 6.97 -0.66
CA VAL A 624 -12.70 7.76 -1.83
C VAL A 624 -13.00 9.20 -1.42
N VAL A 625 -13.58 9.41 -0.24
CA VAL A 625 -13.76 10.76 0.33
C VAL A 625 -12.42 11.43 0.60
N CYS A 626 -11.40 10.73 1.11
CA CYS A 626 -10.06 11.30 1.27
C CYS A 626 -9.48 11.79 -0.07
N TRP A 627 -9.63 10.99 -1.13
CA TRP A 627 -9.18 11.36 -2.47
C TRP A 627 -9.94 12.58 -3.00
N LEU A 628 -11.26 12.61 -2.86
CA LEU A 628 -12.09 13.77 -3.23
C LEU A 628 -11.72 15.02 -2.43
N LEU A 629 -11.32 14.90 -1.17
CA LEU A 629 -10.90 16.01 -0.33
C LEU A 629 -9.49 16.55 -0.64
N GLY A 630 -8.75 15.93 -1.57
CA GLY A 630 -7.36 16.27 -1.87
C GLY A 630 -6.38 15.88 -0.77
N MET A 631 -6.73 14.91 0.09
CA MET A 631 -5.86 14.43 1.17
C MET A 631 -4.73 13.58 0.60
N THR A 632 -3.57 13.60 1.25
CA THR A 632 -2.39 12.79 0.87
C THR A 632 -2.60 11.29 1.12
N ASP A 633 -1.77 10.44 0.49
CA ASP A 633 -1.73 8.99 0.73
C ASP A 633 -1.60 8.65 2.23
N GLU A 634 -0.76 9.39 2.97
CA GLU A 634 -0.56 9.18 4.41
C GLU A 634 -1.83 9.46 5.22
N GLN A 635 -2.53 10.55 4.87
CA GLN A 635 -3.82 10.85 5.48
C GLN A 635 -4.89 9.82 5.09
N ALA A 636 -4.90 9.32 3.85
CA ALA A 636 -5.82 8.26 3.44
C ALA A 636 -5.58 6.96 4.21
N MET A 637 -4.31 6.53 4.36
CA MET A 637 -3.94 5.37 5.17
C MET A 637 -4.34 5.57 6.64
N ALA A 638 -4.15 6.78 7.18
CA ALA A 638 -4.58 7.12 8.52
C ALA A 638 -6.11 7.00 8.67
N THR A 639 -6.90 7.53 7.74
CA THR A 639 -8.36 7.40 7.75
C THR A 639 -8.82 5.95 7.70
N ILE A 640 -8.24 5.13 6.81
CA ILE A 640 -8.58 3.70 6.75
C ILE A 640 -8.22 2.99 8.06
N SER A 641 -7.11 3.35 8.70
CA SER A 641 -6.79 2.78 10.01
C SER A 641 -7.85 3.11 11.07
N HIS A 642 -8.41 4.33 11.05
CA HIS A 642 -9.54 4.71 11.90
C HIS A 642 -10.78 3.91 11.59
N VAL A 643 -11.05 3.56 10.34
CA VAL A 643 -12.18 2.67 9.97
C VAL A 643 -12.10 1.34 10.72
N TRP A 644 -10.91 0.73 10.79
CA TRP A 644 -10.69 -0.57 11.45
C TRP A 644 -10.59 -0.50 12.97
N MET A 645 -10.25 0.67 13.52
CA MET A 645 -10.30 0.92 14.96
C MET A 645 -11.70 1.32 15.45
N ASP A 646 -12.62 1.64 14.54
CA ASP A 646 -13.97 2.09 14.87
C ASP A 646 -14.88 0.96 15.34
N GLY A 647 -15.95 1.31 16.05
CA GLY A 647 -17.01 0.35 16.37
C GLY A 647 -17.71 -0.14 15.11
N HIS A 648 -17.73 -1.46 14.90
CA HIS A 648 -18.47 -2.06 13.80
C HIS A 648 -19.86 -2.51 14.26
N PRO A 649 -20.94 -2.12 13.55
CA PRO A 649 -22.29 -2.47 13.97
C PRO A 649 -22.51 -3.99 13.91
N ASN A 650 -23.15 -4.53 14.94
CA ASN A 650 -23.64 -5.91 14.93
C ASN A 650 -24.81 -6.04 13.93
N ARG A 651 -24.91 -7.19 13.25
CA ARG A 651 -25.94 -7.46 12.23
C ARG A 651 -27.34 -7.86 12.77
N VAL A 652 -27.54 -7.94 14.09
CA VAL A 652 -28.78 -8.47 14.72
C VAL A 652 -30.08 -7.90 14.15
N TYR A 653 -30.09 -6.64 13.73
CA TYR A 653 -31.26 -5.98 13.13
C TYR A 653 -31.68 -6.52 11.75
N ARG A 654 -30.97 -7.51 11.21
CA ARG A 654 -31.27 -8.19 9.94
C ARG A 654 -31.69 -9.66 10.11
N SER A 655 -31.82 -10.16 11.35
CA SER A 655 -31.92 -11.60 11.60
C SER A 655 -33.09 -11.99 12.51
N GLY A 656 -33.87 -12.97 12.04
CA GLY A 656 -34.95 -13.60 12.81
C GLY A 656 -35.97 -12.59 13.34
N ALA A 657 -36.42 -12.80 14.58
CA ALA A 657 -37.38 -11.93 15.27
C ALA A 657 -36.85 -10.52 15.59
N ASN A 658 -35.56 -10.24 15.36
CA ASN A 658 -34.96 -8.93 15.59
C ASN A 658 -34.89 -8.07 14.32
N THR A 659 -35.48 -8.51 13.20
CA THR A 659 -35.49 -7.75 11.96
C THR A 659 -36.26 -6.45 12.12
N ILE A 660 -35.59 -5.30 11.99
CA ILE A 660 -36.18 -3.96 12.21
C ILE A 660 -35.68 -2.94 11.16
N PRO A 661 -36.29 -1.73 11.06
CA PRO A 661 -35.96 -0.73 10.04
C PRO A 661 -34.50 -0.24 9.99
N ARG A 662 -33.67 -0.51 11.03
CA ARG A 662 -32.23 -0.23 10.99
C ARG A 662 -31.53 -0.83 9.77
N LYS A 663 -32.02 -1.95 9.23
CA LYS A 663 -31.52 -2.53 7.98
C LYS A 663 -31.50 -1.54 6.81
N GLY A 664 -32.46 -0.60 6.78
CA GLY A 664 -32.66 0.38 5.70
C GLY A 664 -31.85 1.67 5.86
N TRP A 665 -31.28 1.94 7.04
CA TRP A 665 -30.48 3.15 7.28
C TRP A 665 -29.05 2.91 7.78
N ALA A 666 -28.68 1.65 8.10
CA ALA A 666 -27.33 1.32 8.58
C ALA A 666 -26.21 1.68 7.59
N ALA A 667 -26.48 1.60 6.29
CA ALA A 667 -25.49 1.96 5.28
C ALA A 667 -25.29 3.48 5.17
N GLY A 668 -26.37 4.27 5.27
CA GLY A 668 -26.28 5.73 5.40
C GLY A 668 -25.50 6.16 6.65
N ASP A 669 -25.64 5.44 7.76
CA ASP A 669 -24.84 5.66 8.97
C ASP A 669 -23.34 5.34 8.76
N ALA A 670 -23.03 4.26 8.03
CA ALA A 670 -21.66 3.93 7.67
C ALA A 670 -21.03 4.97 6.73
N ALA A 671 -21.78 5.44 5.72
CA ALA A 671 -21.37 6.52 4.82
C ALA A 671 -21.12 7.84 5.59
N ARG A 672 -22.03 8.22 6.50
CA ARG A 672 -21.85 9.34 7.43
C ARG A 672 -20.55 9.22 8.21
N ARG A 673 -20.30 8.04 8.78
CA ARG A 673 -19.11 7.79 9.60
C ARG A 673 -17.83 7.88 8.78
N ALA A 674 -17.83 7.40 7.54
CA ALA A 674 -16.70 7.52 6.62
C ALA A 674 -16.32 8.99 6.37
N VAL A 675 -17.29 9.85 6.05
CA VAL A 675 -17.07 11.29 5.87
C VAL A 675 -16.52 11.91 7.15
N GLN A 676 -17.12 11.58 8.30
CA GLN A 676 -16.66 12.10 9.59
C GLN A 676 -15.20 11.73 9.90
N LEU A 677 -14.80 10.47 9.69
CA LEU A 677 -13.43 10.02 9.94
C LEU A 677 -12.42 10.71 9.01
N ALA A 678 -12.77 10.88 7.73
CA ALA A 678 -11.92 11.60 6.77
C ALA A 678 -11.71 13.07 7.19
N LEU A 679 -12.77 13.76 7.62
CA LEU A 679 -12.67 15.14 8.11
C LEU A 679 -11.82 15.24 9.38
N LEU A 680 -11.94 14.31 10.32
CA LEU A 680 -11.09 14.28 11.52
C LEU A 680 -9.60 14.12 11.17
N VAL A 681 -9.27 13.24 10.23
CA VAL A 681 -7.88 13.06 9.78
C VAL A 681 -7.39 14.24 8.95
N GLN A 682 -8.26 14.87 8.16
CA GLN A 682 -7.95 16.13 7.47
C GLN A 682 -7.55 17.23 8.48
N ASP A 683 -8.17 17.24 9.66
CA ASP A 683 -7.85 18.14 10.78
C ASP A 683 -6.61 17.69 11.60
N GLY A 684 -5.84 16.73 11.10
CA GLY A 684 -4.53 16.34 11.64
C GLY A 684 -4.54 15.17 12.63
N GLN A 685 -5.64 14.39 12.72
CA GLN A 685 -5.63 13.17 13.52
C GLN A 685 -4.71 12.11 12.91
N SER A 686 -3.79 11.58 13.73
CA SER A 686 -2.87 10.51 13.32
C SER A 686 -3.57 9.16 13.14
N GLY A 687 -3.06 8.33 12.24
CA GLY A 687 -3.50 6.94 12.08
C GLY A 687 -2.69 5.94 12.91
N SER A 688 -3.08 4.67 12.82
CA SER A 688 -2.41 3.54 13.46
C SER A 688 -1.99 2.50 12.41
N ALA A 689 -0.68 2.38 12.19
CA ALA A 689 -0.13 1.50 11.17
C ALA A 689 -0.54 0.02 11.31
N GLY A 690 -0.67 -0.46 12.55
CA GLY A 690 -1.04 -1.85 12.86
C GLY A 690 -2.51 -2.04 13.19
N ALA A 691 -3.43 -1.20 12.72
CA ALA A 691 -4.85 -1.28 13.06
C ALA A 691 -5.47 -2.65 12.78
N LEU A 692 -4.94 -3.41 11.82
CA LEU A 692 -5.36 -4.78 11.53
C LEU A 692 -4.53 -5.80 12.32
N SER A 693 -3.20 -5.71 12.24
CA SER A 693 -2.29 -6.80 12.67
C SER A 693 -1.73 -6.70 14.09
N ALA A 694 -1.86 -5.55 14.76
CA ALA A 694 -1.16 -5.32 16.03
C ALA A 694 -1.67 -6.23 17.15
N LYS A 695 -0.82 -7.10 17.69
CA LYS A 695 -1.21 -7.92 18.85
C LYS A 695 -1.11 -7.13 20.17
N PRO A 696 -2.06 -7.28 21.11
CA PRO A 696 -3.23 -8.17 21.08
C PRO A 696 -4.54 -7.45 20.68
N TRP A 697 -4.49 -6.30 20.00
CA TRP A 697 -5.65 -5.39 19.88
C TRP A 697 -6.16 -5.17 18.45
N GLY A 698 -5.39 -5.55 17.45
CA GLY A 698 -5.68 -5.35 16.04
C GLY A 698 -6.94 -6.09 15.63
N PHE A 699 -7.60 -5.58 14.59
CA PHE A 699 -8.87 -6.09 14.10
C PHE A 699 -8.83 -7.61 13.79
N TRP A 700 -7.73 -8.11 13.24
CA TRP A 700 -7.58 -9.54 12.95
C TRP A 700 -7.52 -10.38 14.23
N GLU A 701 -6.70 -9.99 15.20
CA GLU A 701 -6.56 -10.72 16.46
C GLU A 701 -7.88 -10.75 17.26
N ARG A 702 -8.61 -9.62 17.30
CA ARG A 702 -9.77 -9.47 18.19
C ARG A 702 -11.11 -9.82 17.58
N THR A 703 -11.24 -9.69 16.26
CA THR A 703 -12.56 -9.62 15.64
C THR A 703 -12.71 -10.53 14.43
N PHE A 704 -11.75 -10.55 13.51
CA PHE A 704 -11.90 -11.21 12.20
C PHE A 704 -11.11 -12.51 12.03
N GLY A 705 -10.12 -12.77 12.90
CA GLY A 705 -9.24 -13.94 12.84
C GLY A 705 -7.88 -13.66 12.19
N GLU A 706 -6.87 -14.41 12.61
CA GLU A 706 -5.46 -14.24 12.19
C GLU A 706 -5.21 -14.51 10.70
N GLY A 707 -6.15 -15.17 9.99
CA GLY A 707 -6.05 -15.46 8.56
C GLY A 707 -6.12 -14.23 7.65
N GLY A 708 -6.49 -13.06 8.21
CA GLY A 708 -6.54 -11.80 7.48
C GLY A 708 -7.60 -11.75 6.38
N PHE A 709 -7.44 -10.81 5.45
CA PHE A 709 -8.35 -10.66 4.31
C PHE A 709 -7.86 -11.42 3.09
N VAL A 710 -8.78 -12.07 2.38
CA VAL A 710 -8.51 -12.75 1.12
C VAL A 710 -9.18 -11.97 -0.01
N LEU A 711 -8.39 -11.46 -0.95
CA LEU A 711 -8.92 -10.83 -2.15
C LEU A 711 -8.91 -11.87 -3.29
N PRO A 712 -10.07 -12.18 -3.92
CA PRO A 712 -10.10 -13.18 -4.99
C PRO A 712 -9.48 -12.68 -6.30
N ARG A 713 -9.23 -11.38 -6.39
CA ARG A 713 -8.66 -10.70 -7.56
C ARG A 713 -8.03 -9.36 -7.13
N PRO A 714 -7.07 -8.82 -7.88
CA PRO A 714 -6.64 -7.43 -7.74
C PRO A 714 -7.79 -6.45 -8.01
N PHE A 715 -7.72 -5.25 -7.44
CA PHE A 715 -8.68 -4.20 -7.74
C PHE A 715 -8.57 -3.76 -9.21
N GLY A 716 -9.71 -3.67 -9.89
CA GLY A 716 -9.85 -3.12 -11.24
C GLY A 716 -11.20 -2.41 -11.40
N SER A 717 -12.10 -2.99 -12.18
CA SER A 717 -13.44 -2.44 -12.47
C SER A 717 -14.51 -3.54 -12.57
N TRP A 718 -14.24 -4.73 -12.02
CA TRP A 718 -15.12 -5.88 -12.25
C TRP A 718 -16.47 -5.74 -11.56
N THR A 719 -16.49 -5.15 -10.37
CA THR A 719 -17.68 -5.09 -9.52
C THR A 719 -18.81 -4.32 -10.18
N VAL A 720 -18.54 -3.11 -10.70
CA VAL A 720 -19.56 -2.29 -11.37
C VAL A 720 -20.16 -3.00 -12.60
N GLN A 721 -19.41 -3.88 -13.24
CA GLN A 721 -19.84 -4.65 -14.41
C GLN A 721 -20.66 -5.90 -14.04
N ASN A 722 -20.67 -6.29 -12.77
CA ASN A 722 -21.26 -7.55 -12.29
C ASN A 722 -22.23 -7.36 -11.11
N VAL A 723 -22.60 -6.12 -10.76
CA VAL A 723 -23.69 -5.88 -9.81
C VAL A 723 -25.02 -6.39 -10.37
N LEU A 724 -25.87 -6.85 -9.46
CA LEU A 724 -27.26 -7.16 -9.70
C LEU A 724 -28.11 -5.92 -9.44
N PHE A 725 -28.87 -5.49 -10.42
CA PHE A 725 -29.90 -4.47 -10.22
C PHE A 725 -31.22 -5.13 -9.82
N LYS A 726 -31.90 -4.59 -8.81
CA LYS A 726 -33.21 -5.12 -8.42
C LYS A 726 -34.29 -4.51 -9.30
N SER A 727 -34.91 -5.33 -10.15
CA SER A 727 -36.04 -4.93 -10.98
C SER A 727 -37.38 -4.94 -10.22
N MET A 728 -37.39 -5.42 -8.97
CA MET A 728 -38.55 -5.47 -8.10
C MET A 728 -38.10 -5.32 -6.63
N PRO A 729 -38.94 -4.78 -5.75
CA PRO A 729 -38.61 -4.54 -4.35
C PRO A 729 -38.67 -5.84 -3.54
N VAL A 730 -37.64 -6.67 -3.65
CA VAL A 730 -37.51 -7.92 -2.92
C VAL A 730 -36.05 -8.15 -2.50
N GLU A 731 -35.83 -8.98 -1.49
CA GLU A 731 -34.49 -9.46 -1.17
C GLU A 731 -33.89 -10.16 -2.41
N GLY A 732 -32.63 -9.84 -2.74
CA GLY A 732 -32.03 -10.15 -4.04
C GLY A 732 -31.96 -11.64 -4.37
N HIS A 733 -31.83 -12.51 -3.36
CA HIS A 733 -31.77 -13.96 -3.54
C HIS A 733 -33.13 -14.56 -3.94
N ALA A 734 -34.23 -13.84 -3.74
CA ALA A 734 -35.56 -14.33 -4.09
C ALA A 734 -36.03 -13.92 -5.50
N ILE A 735 -35.31 -13.04 -6.21
CA ILE A 735 -35.73 -12.50 -7.52
C ILE A 735 -36.00 -13.62 -8.54
N SER A 736 -35.06 -14.55 -8.72
CA SER A 736 -35.25 -15.69 -9.64
C SER A 736 -36.42 -16.60 -9.24
N ALA A 737 -36.68 -16.75 -7.94
CA ALA A 737 -37.80 -17.54 -7.46
C ALA A 737 -39.14 -16.85 -7.75
N VAL A 738 -39.21 -15.52 -7.60
CA VAL A 738 -40.38 -14.71 -7.94
C VAL A 738 -40.66 -14.74 -9.44
N GLU A 739 -39.65 -14.60 -10.29
CA GLU A 739 -39.82 -14.74 -11.74
C GLU A 739 -40.35 -16.12 -12.13
N ALA A 740 -39.79 -17.18 -11.53
CA ALA A 740 -40.28 -18.54 -11.72
C ALA A 740 -41.74 -18.70 -11.27
N ALA A 741 -42.13 -18.07 -10.15
CA ALA A 741 -43.50 -18.07 -9.63
C ALA A 741 -44.48 -17.42 -10.61
N VAL A 742 -44.16 -16.24 -11.15
CA VAL A 742 -45.02 -15.54 -12.12
C VAL A 742 -45.19 -16.38 -13.40
N LEU A 743 -44.11 -17.00 -13.89
CA LEU A 743 -44.19 -17.87 -15.06
C LEU A 743 -45.00 -19.15 -14.78
N GLN A 744 -44.85 -19.76 -13.61
CA GLN A 744 -45.68 -20.91 -13.22
C GLN A 744 -47.15 -20.51 -13.06
N ALA A 745 -47.45 -19.34 -12.50
CA ALA A 745 -48.82 -18.82 -12.40
C ALA A 745 -49.45 -18.56 -13.77
N ARG A 746 -48.65 -18.15 -14.78
CA ARG A 746 -49.10 -18.07 -16.18
C ARG A 746 -49.38 -19.46 -16.76
N ARG A 747 -48.47 -20.44 -16.58
CA ARG A 747 -48.69 -21.83 -17.04
C ARG A 747 -49.91 -22.48 -16.38
N PHE A 748 -50.10 -22.23 -15.09
CA PHE A 748 -51.26 -22.70 -14.32
C PHE A 748 -52.57 -22.21 -14.95
N ARG A 749 -52.67 -20.91 -15.23
CA ARG A 749 -53.82 -20.31 -15.91
C ARG A 749 -54.01 -20.81 -17.35
N GLN A 750 -52.92 -20.95 -18.11
CA GLN A 750 -52.96 -21.47 -19.49
C GLN A 750 -53.45 -22.91 -19.58
N ARG A 751 -53.25 -23.71 -18.52
CA ARG A 751 -53.80 -25.07 -18.41
C ARG A 751 -55.28 -25.09 -18.00
N GLY A 752 -55.93 -23.93 -17.92
CA GLY A 752 -57.32 -23.78 -17.52
C GLY A 752 -57.56 -24.01 -16.01
N LEU A 753 -56.51 -23.99 -15.20
CA LEU A 753 -56.62 -24.17 -13.76
C LEU A 753 -56.94 -22.81 -13.09
N SER A 754 -57.85 -22.85 -12.13
CA SER A 754 -58.20 -21.77 -11.23
C SER A 754 -58.09 -22.24 -9.78
N ASP A 755 -58.04 -21.30 -8.82
CA ASP A 755 -57.95 -21.58 -7.38
C ASP A 755 -56.68 -22.37 -7.00
N PRO A 756 -55.51 -21.70 -6.93
CA PRO A 756 -54.24 -22.32 -6.57
C PRO A 756 -54.30 -23.10 -5.26
N ILE A 757 -55.10 -22.64 -4.29
CA ILE A 757 -55.20 -23.25 -2.95
C ILE A 757 -55.91 -24.60 -2.98
N LYS A 758 -56.84 -24.84 -3.90
CA LYS A 758 -57.43 -26.18 -4.07
C LYS A 758 -56.58 -27.11 -4.94
N ARG A 759 -55.82 -26.54 -5.88
CA ARG A 759 -55.16 -27.32 -6.93
C ARG A 759 -53.70 -27.63 -6.66
N ILE A 760 -52.97 -26.80 -5.92
CA ILE A 760 -51.55 -27.00 -5.65
C ILE A 760 -51.38 -27.84 -4.40
N GLN A 761 -50.80 -29.03 -4.52
CA GLN A 761 -50.46 -29.85 -3.36
C GLN A 761 -49.16 -29.36 -2.70
N ARG A 762 -48.15 -29.02 -3.51
CA ARG A 762 -46.80 -28.67 -3.04
C ARG A 762 -46.06 -27.88 -4.11
N ILE A 763 -45.19 -26.95 -3.70
CA ILE A 763 -44.23 -26.27 -4.58
C ILE A 763 -42.82 -26.65 -4.12
N ASP A 764 -42.03 -27.26 -5.01
CA ASP A 764 -40.61 -27.51 -4.77
C ASP A 764 -39.78 -26.37 -5.34
N LEU A 765 -39.05 -25.69 -4.46
CA LEU A 765 -38.19 -24.57 -4.81
C LEU A 765 -36.72 -24.90 -4.50
N ARG A 766 -35.93 -25.12 -5.55
CA ARG A 766 -34.47 -25.24 -5.47
C ARG A 766 -33.83 -23.85 -5.58
N THR A 767 -32.89 -23.53 -4.72
CA THR A 767 -32.20 -22.22 -4.68
C THR A 767 -30.77 -22.35 -4.14
N THR A 768 -30.03 -21.25 -4.03
CA THR A 768 -28.65 -21.23 -3.51
C THR A 768 -28.61 -21.45 -1.99
N ALA A 769 -27.47 -21.88 -1.45
CA ALA A 769 -27.27 -21.99 0.00
C ALA A 769 -27.44 -20.64 0.71
N ALA A 770 -27.06 -19.53 0.07
CA ALA A 770 -27.24 -18.18 0.62
C ALA A 770 -28.73 -17.81 0.73
N ALA A 771 -29.52 -18.06 -0.32
CA ALA A 771 -30.97 -17.86 -0.29
C ALA A 771 -31.63 -18.70 0.81
N PHE A 772 -31.23 -19.97 0.91
CA PHE A 772 -31.71 -20.90 1.93
C PHE A 772 -31.39 -20.41 3.35
N LEU A 773 -30.25 -19.76 3.57
CA LEU A 773 -29.85 -19.26 4.89
C LEU A 773 -30.53 -17.94 5.25
N ILE A 774 -30.69 -17.03 4.29
CA ILE A 774 -31.05 -15.62 4.55
C ILE A 774 -32.56 -15.40 4.52
N VAL A 775 -33.26 -15.98 3.55
CA VAL A 775 -34.68 -15.65 3.28
C VAL A 775 -35.65 -16.81 3.47
N ASN A 776 -35.17 -18.00 3.87
CA ASN A 776 -36.03 -19.12 4.23
C ASN A 776 -36.57 -18.94 5.67
N LYS A 777 -37.81 -18.45 5.81
CA LYS A 777 -38.44 -18.18 7.12
C LYS A 777 -39.68 -19.06 7.33
N HIS A 778 -39.87 -19.51 8.58
CA HIS A 778 -41.04 -20.25 9.02
C HIS A 778 -41.74 -19.54 10.19
N GLY A 779 -43.02 -19.80 10.36
CA GLY A 779 -43.85 -19.16 11.38
C GLY A 779 -44.42 -17.79 10.94
N PRO A 780 -45.04 -17.06 11.88
CA PRO A 780 -45.67 -15.76 11.60
C PRO A 780 -44.66 -14.69 11.15
N LEU A 781 -45.12 -13.75 10.30
CA LEU A 781 -44.35 -12.57 9.86
C LEU A 781 -45.01 -11.31 10.44
N HIS A 782 -44.22 -10.40 11.04
CA HIS A 782 -44.78 -9.36 11.91
C HIS A 782 -44.76 -7.94 11.32
N ASN A 783 -43.96 -7.69 10.28
CA ASN A 783 -43.81 -6.37 9.69
C ASN A 783 -43.40 -6.48 8.21
N ALA A 784 -43.38 -5.37 7.50
CA ALA A 784 -43.00 -5.32 6.08
C ALA A 784 -41.60 -5.89 5.81
N ALA A 785 -40.64 -5.66 6.71
CA ALA A 785 -39.27 -6.15 6.61
C ALA A 785 -39.15 -7.66 6.85
N ASP A 786 -40.14 -8.30 7.48
CA ASP A 786 -40.21 -9.76 7.56
C ASP A 786 -40.71 -10.36 6.25
N ARG A 787 -41.69 -9.71 5.62
CA ARG A 787 -42.38 -10.17 4.41
C ARG A 787 -41.48 -10.08 3.18
N ASP A 788 -40.76 -8.97 2.99
CA ASP A 788 -39.82 -8.79 1.87
C ASP A 788 -38.58 -9.72 1.94
N HIS A 789 -38.28 -10.28 3.14
CA HIS A 789 -37.19 -11.21 3.43
C HIS A 789 -37.68 -12.64 3.73
N CYS A 790 -38.84 -13.03 3.21
CA CYS A 790 -39.36 -14.40 3.29
C CYS A 790 -39.62 -14.94 1.89
N ILE A 791 -38.76 -15.84 1.38
CA ILE A 791 -38.83 -16.36 0.02
C ILE A 791 -40.17 -17.06 -0.24
N GLN A 792 -40.72 -17.74 0.76
CA GLN A 792 -42.04 -18.37 0.63
C GLN A 792 -43.16 -17.34 0.51
N TYR A 793 -43.09 -16.21 1.25
CA TYR A 793 -44.09 -15.15 1.17
C TYR A 793 -44.10 -14.52 -0.22
N VAL A 794 -42.94 -14.11 -0.73
CA VAL A 794 -42.84 -13.43 -2.03
C VAL A 794 -43.18 -14.35 -3.20
N VAL A 795 -42.85 -15.65 -3.11
CA VAL A 795 -43.26 -16.65 -4.10
C VAL A 795 -44.78 -16.87 -4.06
N ALA A 796 -45.37 -17.03 -2.87
CA ALA A 796 -46.82 -17.20 -2.73
C ALA A 796 -47.58 -15.97 -3.24
N LEU A 797 -47.14 -14.77 -2.83
CA LEU A 797 -47.66 -13.49 -3.29
C LEU A 797 -47.62 -13.39 -4.81
N ALA A 798 -46.45 -13.57 -5.42
CA ALA A 798 -46.29 -13.45 -6.87
C ALA A 798 -47.13 -14.48 -7.65
N PHE A 799 -47.29 -15.69 -7.09
CA PHE A 799 -48.13 -16.71 -7.71
C PHE A 799 -49.62 -16.35 -7.66
N LEU A 800 -50.11 -15.89 -6.51
CA LEU A 800 -51.52 -15.53 -6.30
C LEU A 800 -51.89 -14.24 -7.02
N LYS A 801 -51.06 -13.20 -6.90
CA LYS A 801 -51.20 -11.91 -7.61
C LYS A 801 -51.06 -12.10 -9.13
N GLY A 802 -50.20 -13.02 -9.56
CA GLY A 802 -49.94 -13.31 -10.97
C GLY A 802 -49.12 -12.23 -11.69
N SER A 803 -48.53 -11.29 -10.94
CA SER A 803 -47.60 -10.24 -11.36
C SER A 803 -46.48 -10.10 -10.33
N LEU A 804 -45.51 -9.24 -10.60
CA LEU A 804 -44.39 -8.97 -9.69
C LEU A 804 -44.90 -8.29 -8.40
N PRO A 805 -44.26 -8.55 -7.24
CA PRO A 805 -44.49 -7.81 -6.01
C PRO A 805 -44.16 -6.32 -6.14
N GLU A 806 -44.91 -5.48 -5.44
CA GLU A 806 -44.71 -4.03 -5.31
C GLU A 806 -44.46 -3.67 -3.84
N THR A 807 -43.85 -2.51 -3.56
CA THR A 807 -43.53 -2.08 -2.18
C THR A 807 -44.76 -2.04 -1.27
N THR A 808 -45.92 -1.66 -1.81
CA THR A 808 -47.21 -1.61 -1.10
C THR A 808 -47.74 -2.98 -0.69
N ASP A 809 -47.33 -4.07 -1.36
CA ASP A 809 -47.80 -5.42 -1.04
C ASP A 809 -47.28 -5.91 0.33
N TYR A 810 -46.22 -5.29 0.86
CA TYR A 810 -45.60 -5.67 2.13
C TYR A 810 -46.09 -4.89 3.33
N LEU A 811 -46.82 -3.78 3.13
CA LEU A 811 -47.30 -2.93 4.22
C LEU A 811 -48.28 -3.70 5.12
N ASP A 812 -48.40 -3.30 6.39
CA ASP A 812 -49.31 -3.97 7.34
C ASP A 812 -50.79 -3.83 6.92
N GLU A 813 -51.11 -2.76 6.20
CA GLU A 813 -52.44 -2.49 5.63
C GLU A 813 -52.68 -3.25 4.30
N SER A 814 -51.68 -3.92 3.76
CA SER A 814 -51.79 -4.70 2.53
C SER A 814 -52.80 -5.84 2.70
N PRO A 815 -53.64 -6.15 1.68
CA PRO A 815 -54.53 -7.30 1.74
C PRO A 815 -53.76 -8.63 1.87
N TRP A 816 -52.48 -8.66 1.47
CA TRP A 816 -51.63 -9.83 1.54
C TRP A 816 -51.07 -10.10 2.94
N ALA A 817 -50.94 -9.06 3.76
CA ALA A 817 -50.33 -9.15 5.08
C ALA A 817 -51.08 -10.09 6.04
N ASN A 818 -52.39 -10.24 5.84
CA ASN A 818 -53.29 -11.07 6.64
C ASN A 818 -54.05 -12.11 5.79
N SER A 819 -53.55 -12.45 4.59
CA SER A 819 -54.24 -13.34 3.66
C SER A 819 -54.11 -14.82 4.07
N GLU A 820 -55.22 -15.45 4.44
CA GLU A 820 -55.26 -16.89 4.74
C GLU A 820 -54.81 -17.74 3.54
N GLU A 821 -55.19 -17.35 2.32
CA GLU A 821 -54.78 -18.06 1.08
C GLU A 821 -53.27 -18.02 0.88
N LEU A 822 -52.65 -16.86 1.11
CA LEU A 822 -51.20 -16.69 1.02
C LEU A 822 -50.51 -17.58 2.06
N GLU A 823 -50.95 -17.54 3.31
CA GLU A 823 -50.39 -18.36 4.40
C GLU A 823 -50.46 -19.86 4.07
N VAL A 824 -51.62 -20.34 3.59
CA VAL A 824 -51.79 -21.74 3.18
C VAL A 824 -50.85 -22.13 2.04
N LEU A 825 -50.67 -21.25 1.05
CA LEU A 825 -49.73 -21.51 -0.04
C LEU A 825 -48.28 -21.50 0.46
N ARG A 826 -47.97 -20.61 1.41
CA ARG A 826 -46.64 -20.48 2.02
C ARG A 826 -46.20 -21.78 2.68
N GLU A 827 -47.10 -22.44 3.42
CA GLU A 827 -46.85 -23.73 4.06
C GLU A 827 -46.58 -24.87 3.07
N ARG A 828 -47.00 -24.73 1.82
CA ARG A 828 -46.80 -25.74 0.76
C ARG A 828 -45.52 -25.54 -0.04
N ILE A 829 -44.78 -24.46 0.20
CA ILE A 829 -43.50 -24.19 -0.47
C ILE A 829 -42.37 -24.85 0.32
N VAL A 830 -41.75 -25.86 -0.31
CA VAL A 830 -40.58 -26.57 0.23
C VAL A 830 -39.33 -26.01 -0.43
N VAL A 831 -38.55 -25.26 0.35
CA VAL A 831 -37.29 -24.65 -0.10
C VAL A 831 -36.13 -25.63 0.13
N GLN A 832 -35.29 -25.83 -0.88
CA GLN A 832 -34.13 -26.71 -0.84
C GLN A 832 -32.89 -25.99 -1.38
N SER A 833 -31.77 -26.12 -0.69
CA SER A 833 -30.48 -25.68 -1.21
C SER A 833 -29.99 -26.65 -2.30
N ASP A 834 -29.54 -26.10 -3.41
CA ASP A 834 -28.98 -26.85 -4.54
C ASP A 834 -27.47 -26.63 -4.66
N PRO A 835 -26.66 -27.71 -4.67
CA PRO A 835 -25.20 -27.59 -4.77
C PRO A 835 -24.73 -26.90 -6.05
N LYS A 836 -25.39 -27.14 -7.20
CA LYS A 836 -24.96 -26.58 -8.48
C LYS A 836 -25.30 -25.09 -8.59
N LEU A 837 -26.49 -24.69 -8.17
CA LEU A 837 -26.86 -23.27 -8.09
C LEU A 837 -25.95 -22.52 -7.11
N THR A 838 -25.52 -23.16 -6.03
CA THR A 838 -24.57 -22.57 -5.07
C THR A 838 -23.16 -22.43 -5.63
N GLU A 839 -22.67 -23.42 -6.37
CA GLU A 839 -21.39 -23.34 -7.09
C GLU A 839 -21.39 -22.18 -8.10
N ASP A 840 -22.42 -22.12 -8.96
CA ASP A 840 -22.55 -21.09 -9.99
C ASP A 840 -22.79 -19.68 -9.43
N TYR A 841 -23.27 -19.57 -8.19
CA TYR A 841 -23.39 -18.31 -7.42
C TYR A 841 -22.02 -17.80 -6.94
N LEU A 842 -21.10 -18.69 -6.57
CA LEU A 842 -19.76 -18.31 -6.11
C LEU A 842 -18.77 -18.09 -7.26
N ASP A 843 -18.96 -18.77 -8.38
CA ASP A 843 -18.17 -18.65 -9.61
C ASP A 843 -18.16 -17.19 -10.13
N LEU A 844 -16.96 -16.60 -10.23
CA LEU A 844 -16.78 -15.19 -10.64
C LEU A 844 -17.09 -14.96 -12.12
N ASP A 845 -17.01 -15.99 -12.95
CA ASP A 845 -17.35 -15.85 -14.35
C ASP A 845 -18.87 -15.84 -14.50
N LYS A 846 -19.61 -16.57 -13.66
CA LYS A 846 -21.08 -16.68 -13.73
C LYS A 846 -21.84 -15.70 -12.86
N LYS A 847 -21.60 -15.74 -11.54
CA LYS A 847 -22.36 -15.04 -10.49
C LYS A 847 -23.88 -15.20 -10.56
N SER A 848 -24.34 -16.39 -10.94
CA SER A 848 -25.78 -16.63 -11.05
C SER A 848 -26.50 -16.50 -9.70
N ILE A 849 -27.78 -16.13 -9.71
CA ILE A 849 -28.64 -16.15 -8.50
C ILE A 849 -29.84 -17.06 -8.74
N GLY A 850 -29.56 -18.25 -9.28
CA GLY A 850 -30.58 -19.07 -9.89
C GLY A 850 -31.59 -19.71 -8.93
N ALA A 851 -32.77 -19.99 -9.45
CA ALA A 851 -33.83 -20.75 -8.77
C ALA A 851 -34.53 -21.71 -9.74
N GLY A 852 -34.95 -22.87 -9.23
CA GLY A 852 -35.71 -23.88 -9.96
C GLY A 852 -37.03 -24.20 -9.25
N MET A 853 -38.17 -24.01 -9.91
CA MET A 853 -39.49 -24.18 -9.31
C MET A 853 -40.34 -25.24 -10.03
N THR A 854 -40.82 -26.23 -9.28
CA THR A 854 -41.77 -27.26 -9.74
C THR A 854 -43.06 -27.18 -8.92
N VAL A 855 -44.21 -27.25 -9.57
CA VAL A 855 -45.52 -27.18 -8.89
C VAL A 855 -46.24 -28.52 -9.02
N HIS A 856 -46.48 -29.18 -7.91
CA HIS A 856 -47.21 -30.46 -7.83
C HIS A 856 -48.69 -30.19 -7.57
N LEU A 857 -49.56 -30.77 -8.38
CA LEU A 857 -51.00 -30.56 -8.31
C LEU A 857 -51.69 -31.69 -7.54
N ALA A 858 -52.84 -31.38 -6.93
CA ALA A 858 -53.63 -32.31 -6.14
C ALA A 858 -54.21 -33.50 -6.95
N ASP A 859 -54.21 -33.42 -8.28
CA ASP A 859 -54.61 -34.50 -9.18
C ASP A 859 -53.47 -35.50 -9.48
N GLY A 860 -52.29 -35.30 -8.88
CA GLY A 860 -51.10 -36.12 -9.08
C GLY A 860 -50.24 -35.71 -10.28
N SER A 861 -50.70 -34.76 -11.11
CA SER A 861 -49.88 -34.18 -12.18
C SER A 861 -49.02 -33.01 -11.68
N SER A 862 -48.07 -32.54 -12.49
CA SER A 862 -47.20 -31.41 -12.12
C SER A 862 -47.07 -30.40 -13.26
N LEU A 863 -46.81 -29.15 -12.92
CA LEU A 863 -46.23 -28.19 -13.86
C LEU A 863 -44.71 -28.43 -13.89
N PRO A 864 -44.13 -28.74 -15.07
CA PRO A 864 -42.70 -28.98 -15.19
C PRO A 864 -41.86 -27.81 -14.67
N GLN A 865 -40.63 -28.13 -14.26
CA GLN A 865 -39.72 -27.16 -13.66
C GLN A 865 -39.52 -25.93 -14.58
N ILE A 866 -39.49 -24.75 -13.95
CA ILE A 866 -38.93 -23.53 -14.53
C ILE A 866 -37.63 -23.24 -13.80
N GLN A 867 -36.53 -23.15 -14.54
CA GLN A 867 -35.24 -22.74 -14.01
C GLN A 867 -34.89 -21.35 -14.55
N ILE A 868 -34.69 -20.41 -13.64
CA ILE A 868 -34.18 -19.06 -13.92
C ILE A 868 -32.77 -19.02 -13.38
N GLU A 869 -31.76 -18.94 -14.25
CA GLU A 869 -30.35 -18.83 -13.84
C GLU A 869 -29.93 -17.37 -13.68
N TYR A 870 -30.29 -16.51 -14.64
CA TYR A 870 -29.99 -15.08 -14.64
C TYR A 870 -31.31 -14.29 -14.74
N PRO A 871 -31.86 -13.80 -13.61
CA PRO A 871 -33.09 -13.02 -13.63
C PRO A 871 -32.86 -11.66 -14.28
N VAL A 872 -33.96 -10.97 -14.63
CA VAL A 872 -33.90 -9.58 -15.06
C VAL A 872 -33.31 -8.75 -13.92
N GLY A 873 -32.30 -7.94 -14.24
CA GLY A 873 -31.47 -7.28 -13.23
C GLY A 873 -30.03 -7.79 -13.20
N HIS A 874 -29.79 -9.04 -13.61
CA HIS A 874 -28.45 -9.62 -13.69
C HIS A 874 -27.69 -9.09 -14.91
N ALA A 875 -26.38 -8.86 -14.80
CA ALA A 875 -25.53 -8.33 -15.86
C ALA A 875 -25.56 -9.17 -17.16
N ARG A 876 -25.68 -10.50 -17.03
CA ARG A 876 -25.81 -11.43 -18.17
C ARG A 876 -27.19 -11.51 -18.81
N ASN A 877 -28.23 -10.90 -18.22
CA ASN A 877 -29.58 -10.95 -18.79
C ASN A 877 -29.75 -9.80 -19.81
N PRO A 878 -30.06 -10.09 -21.08
CA PRO A 878 -30.15 -9.07 -22.14
C PRO A 878 -31.31 -8.09 -21.96
N GLN A 879 -32.30 -8.40 -21.12
CA GLN A 879 -33.43 -7.51 -20.81
C GLN A 879 -33.09 -6.49 -19.72
N THR A 880 -32.02 -6.73 -18.95
CA THR A 880 -31.64 -5.88 -17.81
C THR A 880 -31.51 -4.40 -18.18
N PRO A 881 -30.78 -3.99 -19.23
CA PRO A 881 -30.62 -2.56 -19.52
C PRO A 881 -31.94 -1.81 -19.73
N ALA A 882 -32.88 -2.42 -20.46
CA ALA A 882 -34.19 -1.82 -20.71
C ALA A 882 -35.05 -1.78 -19.44
N ALA A 883 -35.03 -2.86 -18.64
CA ALA A 883 -35.79 -2.92 -17.39
C ALA A 883 -35.31 -1.90 -16.36
N ILE A 884 -34.00 -1.69 -16.22
CA ILE A 884 -33.46 -0.70 -15.27
C ILE A 884 -33.71 0.73 -15.75
N GLN A 885 -33.67 0.96 -17.07
CA GLN A 885 -34.08 2.25 -17.62
C GLN A 885 -35.57 2.53 -17.36
N GLU A 886 -36.44 1.54 -17.57
CA GLU A 886 -37.87 1.67 -17.28
C GLU A 886 -38.13 1.93 -15.78
N LYS A 887 -37.48 1.17 -14.89
CA LYS A 887 -37.51 1.41 -13.44
C LYS A 887 -37.10 2.83 -13.10
N PHE A 888 -35.99 3.33 -13.66
CA PHE A 888 -35.55 4.71 -13.44
C PHE A 888 -36.63 5.72 -13.84
N PHE A 889 -37.25 5.57 -15.02
CA PHE A 889 -38.34 6.45 -15.45
C PHE A 889 -39.55 6.37 -14.52
N GLN A 890 -39.94 5.18 -14.07
CA GLN A 890 -41.05 4.99 -13.13
C GLN A 890 -40.77 5.68 -11.80
N ASN A 891 -39.60 5.43 -11.22
CA ASN A 891 -39.21 5.98 -9.93
C ASN A 891 -39.08 7.51 -9.98
N MET A 892 -38.42 8.05 -11.00
CA MET A 892 -38.29 9.49 -11.17
C MET A 892 -39.64 10.15 -11.48
N GLY A 893 -40.53 9.48 -12.21
CA GLY A 893 -41.87 9.96 -12.56
C GLY A 893 -42.78 10.23 -11.37
N LEU A 894 -42.42 9.75 -10.17
CA LEU A 894 -43.13 10.03 -8.92
C LEU A 894 -43.01 11.51 -8.49
N MET A 895 -41.93 12.19 -8.89
CA MET A 895 -41.65 13.58 -8.49
C MET A 895 -41.24 14.50 -9.64
N PHE A 896 -40.85 13.96 -10.79
CA PHE A 896 -40.28 14.71 -11.91
C PHE A 896 -41.04 14.46 -13.21
N SER A 897 -41.19 15.51 -14.02
CA SER A 897 -41.72 15.43 -15.37
C SER A 897 -40.74 14.76 -16.35
N ALA A 898 -41.25 14.24 -17.46
CA ALA A 898 -40.40 13.64 -18.50
C ALA A 898 -39.30 14.59 -19.02
N THR A 899 -39.57 15.90 -19.07
CA THR A 899 -38.59 16.92 -19.47
C THR A 899 -37.48 17.09 -18.43
N GLU A 900 -37.81 17.06 -17.14
CA GLU A 900 -36.82 17.08 -16.05
C GLU A 900 -35.96 15.81 -16.07
N ILE A 901 -36.58 14.65 -16.24
CA ILE A 901 -35.88 13.37 -16.37
C ILE A 901 -34.92 13.40 -17.57
N GLY A 902 -35.34 13.96 -18.71
CA GLY A 902 -34.48 14.13 -19.88
C GLY A 902 -33.26 15.01 -19.61
N ARG A 903 -33.39 16.08 -18.80
CA ARG A 903 -32.25 16.92 -18.38
C ARG A 903 -31.27 16.17 -17.49
N ILE A 904 -31.78 15.37 -16.55
CA ILE A 904 -30.97 14.53 -15.66
C ILE A 904 -30.18 13.49 -16.48
N LEU A 905 -30.85 12.81 -17.42
CA LEU A 905 -30.18 11.88 -18.32
C LEU A 905 -29.10 12.57 -19.16
N GLY A 906 -29.38 13.78 -19.68
CA GLY A 906 -28.41 14.58 -20.41
C GLY A 906 -27.18 14.94 -19.58
N ALA A 907 -27.37 15.32 -18.32
CA ALA A 907 -26.28 15.64 -17.39
C ALA A 907 -25.37 14.43 -17.12
N VAL A 908 -25.94 13.23 -16.92
CA VAL A 908 -25.16 12.00 -16.69
C VAL A 908 -24.34 11.58 -17.93
N GLN A 909 -24.78 11.95 -19.13
CA GLN A 909 -24.03 11.70 -20.37
C GLN A 909 -22.91 12.72 -20.61
N ASN A 910 -22.95 13.89 -19.97
CA ASN A 910 -21.96 14.94 -20.15
C ASN A 910 -20.88 14.88 -19.05
N PRO A 911 -19.67 14.38 -19.34
CA PRO A 911 -18.62 14.14 -18.34
C PRO A 911 -18.18 15.40 -17.58
N ASP A 912 -18.34 16.57 -18.18
CA ASP A 912 -17.88 17.85 -17.65
C ASP A 912 -18.92 18.56 -16.77
N THR A 913 -20.14 18.02 -16.66
CA THR A 913 -21.17 18.62 -15.82
C THR A 913 -20.70 18.69 -14.37
N LEU A 914 -20.75 19.87 -13.76
CA LEU A 914 -20.41 20.05 -12.35
C LEU A 914 -21.41 19.33 -11.46
N ILE A 915 -20.93 18.76 -10.35
CA ILE A 915 -21.81 18.03 -9.43
C ILE A 915 -22.87 18.94 -8.80
N SER A 916 -22.56 20.20 -8.52
CA SER A 916 -23.56 21.15 -8.02
C SER A 916 -24.74 21.34 -8.97
N ASP A 917 -24.45 21.45 -10.27
CA ASP A 917 -25.46 21.63 -11.32
C ASP A 917 -26.28 20.35 -11.49
N PHE A 918 -25.64 19.18 -11.40
CA PHE A 918 -26.31 17.89 -11.44
C PHE A 918 -27.28 17.72 -10.26
N ILE A 919 -26.85 18.01 -9.03
CA ILE A 919 -27.69 17.90 -7.83
C ILE A 919 -28.85 18.90 -7.88
N ASP A 920 -28.64 20.10 -8.42
CA ASP A 920 -29.70 21.11 -8.55
C ASP A 920 -30.87 20.63 -9.44
N LEU A 921 -30.65 19.67 -10.33
CA LEU A 921 -31.72 19.06 -11.14
C LEU A 921 -32.69 18.19 -10.31
N PHE A 922 -32.30 17.76 -9.12
CA PHE A 922 -33.10 16.88 -8.25
C PHE A 922 -33.87 17.65 -7.16
N ILE A 923 -33.79 18.98 -7.13
CA ILE A 923 -34.38 19.75 -6.04
C ILE A 923 -35.83 20.07 -6.36
N GLN A 924 -36.72 19.62 -5.47
CA GLN A 924 -38.16 19.84 -5.59
C GLN A 924 -38.65 20.69 -4.41
N PRO A 925 -39.48 21.72 -4.65
CA PRO A 925 -40.19 22.40 -3.59
C PRO A 925 -41.08 21.40 -2.88
N LEU A 926 -41.03 21.34 -1.55
CA LEU A 926 -41.94 20.52 -0.77
C LEU A 926 -43.36 21.06 -0.97
N ALA A 927 -44.12 20.50 -1.92
CA ALA A 927 -45.57 20.58 -1.85
C ALA A 927 -45.95 20.10 -0.45
N LYS A 928 -46.70 20.92 0.30
CA LYS A 928 -47.12 20.73 1.71
C LYS A 928 -47.73 19.35 1.98
N ALA A 929 -46.92 18.30 1.96
CA ALA A 929 -47.22 17.00 2.53
C ALA A 929 -46.86 17.14 4.00
N ARG A 930 -47.88 17.07 4.86
CA ARG A 930 -47.73 17.16 6.32
C ARG A 930 -46.61 16.21 6.78
N TRP A 931 -45.56 16.80 7.32
CA TRP A 931 -44.52 16.14 8.11
C TRP A 931 -45.09 15.58 9.40
#